data_AF-A0A2V9YPL0-F1
#
_entry.id   AF-A0A2V9YPL0-F1
#
_cell.length_a   1.000
_cell.length_b   1.000
_cell.length_c   1.000
_cell.angle_alpha   90.00
_cell.angle_beta   90.00
_cell.angle_gamma   90.00
#
_symmetry.space_group_name_H-M   'P 1'
#
loop_
_entity.id
_entity.type
_entity.pdbx_description
1 polymer ?
#
loop_
_entity_poly.entity_id
_entity_poly.type
_entity_poly.pdbx_seq_one_letter_code
_entity_poly.pdbx_strand_id
1 'polypeptide(L)'
;MLQQIDAPHPYYYREMYLPQLTTGPSAAAWLPDSQSLVYSMAGSLWRQKLNSDVAEQLTFGPGYDYQPDCSSDGRWIVYVSYYKDAMELWSLDLQSGQAKQLTRGGAVNVEPRFSPDGMRIVFVSTAFNGRFHIFVGRFASGELSNLQRLTGETRSPLPRYYYSQFDHEISPVWSPDGTEVIFVSNRGHIYGTGGFWRMKAEPTAEARELHYEETTWKARPDLSPDGKRIVYSSYLGQAWNQLWMMPSDGGDRFPVSYGDFDNTNPRWSPDGKLIAFISNRDGNTSLWVQQIPGGAQTQVVPKQKRYKKPMGAVVITVLDLGGSPTAARVSVTGEDGRAYAPDAAWMHADDSFDRTRHFFEAHYFHSPGKSELAVPAGRVGIEVMKGFEHRLESRTLEVLPNQKADVIIRLEPMEKPRSPSSRWVSGDVHVHMNYGGSYRSTPKHLIDQAAAEDLSIAENLIVNKEQRIPDIAYFRTTPDPASTSVNLLLHSQEFHTSYWGHLGLLNLTRNLILPDYAGYPNTPAASLVPTNADVADLGHQQQALVGYVHPFDVTPDPSKDESLTNELPVDVALDKVDYIEVLGFSDHKSTADIWYRLLNLGFHLPAAAGTDAMANFASLRGPVGLNRVYADVPSGPLDITPWLRSLKAGRTFVTNGPLLGFTLDRHQGGDAIKLPAGEHQLKFTAWLRSMAPLDHLEVVCNGRVARPLSLREGRASADVSGTLPISQSGWCLLRAWSDKAEDPIFDAYPYATTSPIYIAVAGAPSHPKKDAEYFIAWIDRLISSTQANKDWNTPAEKDSVLKKLRSARVVYAQLAK
;
A
#
# COMPACT_ATOMS: atom_id res chain seq x y z
N MET A 1 -4.50 -11.42 2.33
CA MET A 1 -4.26 -11.64 0.87
C MET A 1 -4.90 -12.93 0.35
N LEU A 2 -5.21 -12.98 -0.95
CA LEU A 2 -5.81 -14.13 -1.64
C LEU A 2 -4.75 -15.18 -1.98
N GLN A 3 -4.82 -16.34 -1.33
CA GLN A 3 -3.82 -17.42 -1.47
C GLN A 3 -3.89 -18.16 -2.82
N GLN A 4 -4.94 -17.91 -3.61
CA GLN A 4 -5.19 -18.55 -4.90
C GLN A 4 -4.46 -17.89 -6.06
N ILE A 5 -3.60 -16.90 -5.79
CA ILE A 5 -2.77 -16.21 -6.77
C ILE A 5 -1.30 -16.49 -6.45
N ASP A 6 -0.60 -17.14 -7.37
CA ASP A 6 0.85 -17.38 -7.35
C ASP A 6 1.54 -16.29 -8.18
N ALA A 7 1.63 -15.08 -7.62
CA ALA A 7 2.35 -13.96 -8.20
C ALA A 7 3.05 -13.13 -7.11
N PRO A 8 4.28 -12.63 -7.35
CA PRO A 8 5.00 -11.80 -6.40
C PRO A 8 4.35 -10.41 -6.27
N HIS A 9 4.75 -9.66 -5.22
CA HIS A 9 4.27 -8.31 -4.91
C HIS A 9 2.73 -8.19 -4.95
N PRO A 10 2.03 -8.95 -4.10
CA PRO A 10 0.61 -9.17 -4.20
C PRO A 10 -0.28 -7.92 -4.08
N TYR A 11 0.22 -6.88 -3.44
CA TYR A 11 -0.43 -5.58 -3.34
C TYR A 11 -0.60 -4.88 -4.71
N TYR A 12 0.26 -5.13 -5.71
CA TYR A 12 0.10 -4.53 -7.04
C TYR A 12 -1.12 -5.06 -7.76
N TYR A 13 -1.23 -6.38 -7.93
CA TYR A 13 -2.43 -6.92 -8.58
C TYR A 13 -3.66 -6.78 -7.67
N ARG A 14 -3.49 -6.76 -6.34
CA ARG A 14 -4.63 -6.54 -5.43
C ARG A 14 -5.26 -5.18 -5.72
N GLU A 15 -4.51 -4.08 -5.63
CA GLU A 15 -5.07 -2.74 -5.81
C GLU A 15 -5.31 -2.39 -7.28
N MET A 16 -4.35 -2.69 -8.16
CA MET A 16 -4.33 -2.12 -9.52
C MET A 16 -5.10 -2.99 -10.53
N TYR A 17 -5.35 -4.26 -10.21
CA TYR A 17 -6.03 -5.22 -11.08
C TYR A 17 -7.34 -5.78 -10.51
N LEU A 18 -7.32 -6.34 -9.30
CA LEU A 18 -8.52 -6.93 -8.72
C LEU A 18 -9.55 -5.85 -8.35
N PRO A 19 -10.85 -6.15 -8.42
CA PRO A 19 -11.86 -5.18 -8.01
C PRO A 19 -11.75 -4.83 -6.53
N GLN A 20 -11.90 -3.54 -6.23
CA GLN A 20 -11.87 -2.98 -4.88
C GLN A 20 -13.24 -2.45 -4.46
N LEU A 21 -13.55 -2.51 -3.16
CA LEU A 21 -14.72 -1.83 -2.62
C LEU A 21 -14.46 -0.33 -2.55
N THR A 22 -15.04 0.41 -3.50
CA THR A 22 -15.11 1.87 -3.46
C THR A 22 -16.56 2.32 -3.25
N THR A 23 -16.75 3.52 -2.71
CA THR A 23 -18.09 4.14 -2.61
C THR A 23 -18.60 4.59 -3.98
N GLY A 24 -17.70 5.02 -4.86
CA GLY A 24 -17.99 5.39 -6.24
C GLY A 24 -18.02 4.21 -7.22
N PRO A 25 -18.36 4.45 -8.50
CA PRO A 25 -18.36 3.41 -9.52
C PRO A 25 -16.97 2.89 -9.89
N SER A 26 -16.80 1.57 -10.07
CA SER A 26 -15.49 0.95 -10.36
C SER A 26 -15.40 0.18 -11.69
N ALA A 27 -16.55 -0.18 -12.29
CA ALA A 27 -16.63 -0.80 -13.61
C ALA A 27 -18.04 -0.60 -14.19
N ALA A 28 -18.18 -0.59 -15.52
CA ALA A 28 -19.45 -0.42 -16.20
C ALA A 28 -19.58 -1.33 -17.43
N ALA A 29 -20.81 -1.54 -17.88
CA ALA A 29 -21.19 -2.17 -19.14
C ALA A 29 -22.46 -1.52 -19.70
N TRP A 30 -22.60 -1.53 -21.02
CA TRP A 30 -23.77 -0.99 -21.70
C TRP A 30 -24.85 -2.04 -21.86
N LEU A 31 -26.11 -1.63 -21.72
CA LEU A 31 -27.22 -2.40 -22.27
C LEU A 31 -27.34 -2.16 -23.79
N PRO A 32 -27.98 -3.07 -24.55
CA PRO A 32 -28.08 -2.98 -26.01
C PRO A 32 -28.71 -1.69 -26.54
N ASP A 33 -29.45 -0.96 -25.70
CA ASP A 33 -30.09 0.31 -26.07
C ASP A 33 -29.11 1.49 -26.23
N SER A 34 -27.84 1.34 -25.85
CA SER A 34 -26.83 2.41 -25.86
C SER A 34 -27.21 3.66 -25.05
N GLN A 35 -28.19 3.53 -24.14
CA GLN A 35 -28.74 4.61 -23.32
C GLN A 35 -28.77 4.25 -21.83
N SER A 36 -28.57 2.98 -21.50
CA SER A 36 -28.55 2.47 -20.14
C SER A 36 -27.22 1.81 -19.83
N LEU A 37 -26.72 2.08 -18.63
CA LEU A 37 -25.49 1.49 -18.09
C LEU A 37 -25.82 0.60 -16.90
N VAL A 38 -25.10 -0.51 -16.79
CA VAL A 38 -24.98 -1.31 -15.58
C VAL A 38 -23.58 -1.10 -15.02
N TYR A 39 -23.44 -0.78 -13.74
CA TYR A 39 -22.15 -0.49 -13.13
C TYR A 39 -22.05 -0.95 -11.67
N SER A 40 -20.83 -1.26 -11.25
CA SER A 40 -20.51 -1.62 -9.87
C SER A 40 -20.27 -0.37 -9.04
N MET A 41 -20.94 -0.22 -7.91
CA MET A 41 -20.78 0.91 -6.97
C MET A 41 -21.20 0.47 -5.57
N ALA A 42 -20.39 0.81 -4.55
CA ALA A 42 -20.64 0.42 -3.15
C ALA A 42 -20.89 -1.10 -2.98
N GLY A 43 -20.15 -1.90 -3.74
CA GLY A 43 -20.20 -3.36 -3.70
C GLY A 43 -21.50 -3.99 -4.21
N SER A 44 -22.29 -3.27 -5.02
CA SER A 44 -23.49 -3.81 -5.68
C SER A 44 -23.51 -3.38 -7.15
N LEU A 45 -24.30 -4.07 -7.97
CA LEU A 45 -24.60 -3.64 -9.33
C LEU A 45 -25.80 -2.69 -9.36
N TRP A 46 -25.69 -1.64 -10.17
CA TRP A 46 -26.70 -0.60 -10.36
C TRP A 46 -27.00 -0.42 -11.84
N ARG A 47 -28.24 -0.05 -12.16
CA ARG A 47 -28.67 0.34 -13.50
C ARG A 47 -29.11 1.79 -13.52
N GLN A 48 -28.65 2.56 -14.51
CA GLN A 48 -29.07 3.95 -14.72
C GLN A 48 -29.16 4.28 -16.21
N LYS A 49 -30.18 5.06 -16.60
CA LYS A 49 -30.27 5.67 -17.93
C LYS A 49 -29.48 6.98 -17.94
N LEU A 50 -28.79 7.28 -19.05
CA LEU A 50 -27.98 8.49 -19.17
C LEU A 50 -28.76 9.79 -18.92
N ASN A 51 -30.05 9.81 -19.25
CA ASN A 51 -30.94 10.96 -19.08
C ASN A 51 -31.74 10.95 -17.77
N SER A 52 -31.42 10.05 -16.84
CA SER A 52 -32.08 9.92 -15.55
C SER A 52 -31.08 10.14 -14.41
N ASP A 53 -31.56 10.66 -13.29
CA ASP A 53 -30.82 10.80 -12.03
C ASP A 53 -31.10 9.63 -11.05
N VAL A 54 -31.88 8.64 -11.48
CA VAL A 54 -32.30 7.49 -10.68
C VAL A 54 -31.43 6.27 -11.04
N ALA A 55 -30.76 5.71 -10.04
CA ALA A 55 -30.09 4.43 -10.14
C ALA A 55 -30.88 3.34 -9.39
N GLU A 56 -31.05 2.18 -10.04
CA GLU A 56 -31.76 1.02 -9.51
C GLU A 56 -30.78 -0.08 -9.13
N GLN A 57 -30.78 -0.50 -7.87
CA GLN A 57 -29.93 -1.58 -7.39
C GLN A 57 -30.40 -2.92 -7.96
N LEU A 58 -29.52 -3.60 -8.68
CA LEU A 58 -29.81 -4.87 -9.34
C LEU A 58 -29.49 -6.06 -8.44
N THR A 59 -28.39 -5.99 -7.68
CA THR A 59 -27.92 -7.07 -6.80
C THR A 59 -27.91 -6.65 -5.34
N PHE A 60 -28.22 -7.61 -4.47
CA PHE A 60 -28.02 -7.50 -3.03
C PHE A 60 -27.82 -8.91 -2.48
N GLY A 61 -26.60 -9.21 -2.08
CA GLY A 61 -26.20 -10.50 -1.53
C GLY A 61 -25.14 -10.33 -0.45
N PRO A 62 -24.66 -11.45 0.13
CA PRO A 62 -23.66 -11.43 1.19
C PRO A 62 -22.24 -11.10 0.70
N GLY A 63 -22.01 -11.09 -0.63
CA GLY A 63 -20.76 -10.69 -1.27
C GLY A 63 -20.78 -9.25 -1.80
N TYR A 64 -19.65 -8.85 -2.39
CA TYR A 64 -19.51 -7.62 -3.14
C TYR A 64 -19.46 -7.90 -4.65
N ASP A 65 -20.28 -7.18 -5.43
CA ASP A 65 -20.48 -7.48 -6.86
C ASP A 65 -19.79 -6.46 -7.79
N TYR A 66 -19.00 -6.97 -8.75
CA TYR A 66 -18.05 -6.22 -9.57
C TYR A 66 -18.08 -6.60 -11.06
N GLN A 67 -17.45 -5.75 -11.89
CA GLN A 67 -17.08 -6.05 -13.29
C GLN A 67 -18.21 -6.68 -14.12
N PRO A 68 -19.37 -6.01 -14.25
CA PRO A 68 -20.48 -6.54 -15.02
C PRO A 68 -20.18 -6.54 -16.51
N ASP A 69 -20.80 -7.46 -17.24
CA ASP A 69 -20.99 -7.40 -18.69
C ASP A 69 -22.41 -7.85 -19.06
N CYS A 70 -22.98 -7.29 -20.13
CA CYS A 70 -24.38 -7.50 -20.50
C CYS A 70 -24.48 -8.32 -21.79
N SER A 71 -25.43 -9.26 -21.85
CA SER A 71 -25.70 -10.00 -23.08
C SER A 71 -26.31 -9.11 -24.17
N SER A 72 -26.06 -9.45 -25.43
CA SER A 72 -26.54 -8.68 -26.59
C SER A 72 -28.06 -8.65 -26.74
N ASP A 73 -28.78 -9.61 -26.14
CA ASP A 73 -30.25 -9.61 -26.05
C ASP A 73 -30.80 -8.75 -24.90
N GLY A 74 -29.92 -8.21 -24.04
CA GLY A 74 -30.28 -7.36 -22.90
C GLY A 74 -30.96 -8.10 -21.75
N ARG A 75 -30.97 -9.44 -21.77
CA ARG A 75 -31.62 -10.27 -20.74
C ARG A 75 -30.70 -10.60 -19.57
N TRP A 76 -29.41 -10.82 -19.82
CA TRP A 76 -28.48 -11.35 -18.83
C TRP A 76 -27.38 -10.36 -18.50
N ILE A 77 -26.94 -10.40 -17.24
CA ILE A 77 -25.69 -9.81 -16.79
C ILE A 77 -24.80 -10.95 -16.30
N VAL A 78 -23.52 -10.95 -16.68
CA VAL A 78 -22.48 -11.73 -16.02
C VAL A 78 -21.63 -10.79 -15.16
N TYR A 79 -21.22 -11.21 -13.97
CA TYR A 79 -20.47 -10.36 -13.05
C TYR A 79 -19.62 -11.20 -12.10
N VAL A 80 -18.71 -10.54 -11.39
CA VAL A 80 -17.87 -11.13 -10.34
C VAL A 80 -18.51 -10.87 -8.99
N SER A 81 -18.61 -11.88 -8.12
CA SER A 81 -18.97 -11.68 -6.71
C SER A 81 -17.81 -12.12 -5.83
N TYR A 82 -17.30 -11.20 -5.00
CA TYR A 82 -16.31 -11.48 -3.97
C TYR A 82 -17.02 -11.80 -2.67
N TYR A 83 -16.86 -13.03 -2.19
CA TYR A 83 -17.43 -13.48 -0.93
C TYR A 83 -16.39 -14.31 -0.17
N LYS A 84 -16.04 -13.86 1.04
CA LYS A 84 -14.98 -14.42 1.89
C LYS A 84 -13.60 -14.36 1.25
N ASP A 85 -13.20 -15.41 0.55
CA ASP A 85 -11.88 -15.60 -0.02
C ASP A 85 -11.91 -15.96 -1.50
N ALA A 86 -13.08 -16.05 -2.12
CA ALA A 86 -13.22 -16.40 -3.54
C ALA A 86 -13.89 -15.28 -4.34
N MET A 87 -13.37 -15.05 -5.54
CA MET A 87 -14.01 -14.21 -6.56
C MET A 87 -14.57 -15.15 -7.62
N GLU A 88 -15.89 -15.28 -7.64
CA GLU A 88 -16.59 -16.22 -8.51
C GLU A 88 -17.48 -15.49 -9.51
N LEU A 89 -17.70 -16.10 -10.68
CA LEU A 89 -18.60 -15.57 -11.68
C LEU A 89 -20.04 -15.91 -11.34
N TRP A 90 -20.92 -14.97 -11.60
CA TRP A 90 -22.36 -15.08 -11.43
C TRP A 90 -23.09 -14.57 -12.66
N SER A 91 -24.31 -15.04 -12.86
CA SER A 91 -25.26 -14.51 -13.82
C SER A 91 -26.46 -13.90 -13.10
N LEU A 92 -27.07 -12.87 -13.69
CA LEU A 92 -28.33 -12.27 -13.25
C LEU A 92 -29.28 -12.20 -14.45
N ASP A 93 -30.46 -12.81 -14.32
CA ASP A 93 -31.56 -12.65 -15.27
C ASP A 93 -32.29 -11.34 -14.97
N LEU A 94 -32.21 -10.35 -15.86
CA LEU A 94 -32.89 -9.06 -15.70
C LEU A 94 -34.41 -9.17 -15.77
N GLN A 95 -34.95 -10.25 -16.35
CA GLN A 95 -36.40 -10.46 -16.42
C GLN A 95 -36.96 -10.94 -15.08
N SER A 96 -36.31 -11.94 -14.47
CA SER A 96 -36.78 -12.55 -13.21
C SER A 96 -36.14 -11.94 -11.95
N GLY A 97 -35.02 -11.23 -12.10
CA GLY A 97 -34.20 -10.72 -11.01
C GLY A 97 -33.41 -11.80 -10.27
N GLN A 98 -33.36 -13.03 -10.79
CA GLN A 98 -32.68 -14.15 -10.14
C GLN A 98 -31.19 -14.20 -10.51
N ALA A 99 -30.34 -14.36 -9.49
CA ALA A 99 -28.91 -14.53 -9.65
C ALA A 99 -28.50 -16.00 -9.49
N LYS A 100 -27.51 -16.45 -10.27
CA LYS A 100 -26.99 -17.81 -10.21
C LYS A 100 -25.47 -17.83 -10.38
N GLN A 101 -24.81 -18.52 -9.45
CA GLN A 101 -23.36 -18.72 -9.48
C GLN A 101 -22.96 -19.65 -10.64
N LEU A 102 -21.97 -19.21 -11.42
CA LEU A 102 -21.45 -19.89 -12.61
C LEU A 102 -20.17 -20.68 -12.33
N THR A 103 -19.31 -20.20 -11.43
CA THR A 103 -18.05 -20.87 -11.03
C THR A 103 -18.02 -21.13 -9.53
N ARG A 104 -17.39 -22.23 -9.10
CA ARG A 104 -17.42 -22.74 -7.71
C ARG A 104 -16.07 -23.32 -7.24
N GLY A 105 -15.00 -23.01 -7.96
CA GLY A 105 -13.70 -23.66 -7.80
C GLY A 105 -12.85 -23.07 -6.66
N GLY A 106 -13.29 -21.99 -6.03
CA GLY A 106 -12.52 -21.25 -5.03
C GLY A 106 -11.36 -20.44 -5.62
N ALA A 107 -11.18 -20.47 -6.94
CA ALA A 107 -10.19 -19.67 -7.66
C ALA A 107 -10.60 -18.20 -7.74
N VAL A 108 -9.69 -17.35 -8.22
CA VAL A 108 -10.01 -15.96 -8.55
C VAL A 108 -10.45 -15.92 -10.02
N ASN A 109 -11.73 -15.68 -10.25
CA ASN A 109 -12.34 -15.56 -11.57
C ASN A 109 -12.85 -14.12 -11.77
N VAL A 110 -12.33 -13.44 -12.79
CA VAL A 110 -12.57 -12.00 -13.02
C VAL A 110 -12.75 -11.67 -14.50
N GLU A 111 -13.20 -10.45 -14.78
CA GLU A 111 -13.35 -9.88 -16.13
C GLU A 111 -14.18 -10.71 -17.12
N PRO A 112 -15.38 -11.19 -16.74
CA PRO A 112 -16.21 -11.94 -17.66
C PRO A 112 -16.68 -11.06 -18.83
N ARG A 113 -16.72 -11.62 -20.03
CA ARG A 113 -17.26 -10.98 -21.25
C ARG A 113 -18.08 -11.96 -22.09
N PHE A 114 -19.31 -11.56 -22.42
CA PHE A 114 -20.13 -12.28 -23.39
C PHE A 114 -19.53 -12.21 -24.78
N SER A 115 -19.58 -13.32 -25.51
CA SER A 115 -19.39 -13.30 -26.96
C SER A 115 -20.51 -12.51 -27.62
N PRO A 116 -20.31 -11.95 -28.84
CA PRO A 116 -21.33 -11.15 -29.53
C PRO A 116 -22.68 -11.87 -29.71
N ASP A 117 -22.65 -13.19 -29.90
CA ASP A 117 -23.84 -14.06 -30.01
C ASP A 117 -24.50 -14.40 -28.66
N GLY A 118 -23.89 -14.01 -27.53
CA GLY A 118 -24.36 -14.31 -26.17
C GLY A 118 -24.20 -15.77 -25.73
N MET A 119 -23.57 -16.63 -26.53
CA MET A 119 -23.50 -18.08 -26.29
C MET A 119 -22.25 -18.55 -25.55
N ARG A 120 -21.24 -17.69 -25.39
CA ARG A 120 -19.99 -17.97 -24.68
C ARG A 120 -19.64 -16.83 -23.74
N ILE A 121 -18.87 -17.16 -22.71
CA ILE A 121 -18.25 -16.18 -21.81
C ILE A 121 -16.75 -16.45 -21.82
N VAL A 122 -15.95 -15.41 -22.10
CA VAL A 122 -14.50 -15.41 -21.84
C VAL A 122 -14.22 -14.71 -20.52
N PHE A 123 -13.24 -15.16 -19.76
CA PHE A 123 -12.90 -14.59 -18.45
C PHE A 123 -11.46 -14.94 -18.06
N VAL A 124 -10.94 -14.27 -17.02
CA VAL A 124 -9.64 -14.59 -16.42
C VAL A 124 -9.86 -15.50 -15.23
N SER A 125 -9.05 -16.54 -15.07
CA SER A 125 -9.11 -17.43 -13.91
C SER A 125 -7.72 -17.85 -13.44
N THR A 126 -7.57 -18.01 -12.12
CA THR A 126 -6.38 -18.59 -11.48
C THR A 126 -6.50 -20.10 -11.20
N ALA A 127 -7.56 -20.75 -11.71
CA ALA A 127 -7.82 -22.17 -11.49
C ALA A 127 -6.69 -23.09 -12.00
N PHE A 128 -5.80 -22.60 -12.86
CA PHE A 128 -4.62 -23.32 -13.31
C PHE A 128 -3.37 -22.74 -12.65
N ASN A 129 -2.72 -23.53 -11.78
CA ASN A 129 -1.48 -23.18 -11.07
C ASN A 129 -1.49 -21.86 -10.27
N GLY A 130 -2.66 -21.29 -9.99
CA GLY A 130 -2.75 -19.99 -9.30
C GLY A 130 -2.40 -18.79 -10.18
N ARG A 131 -2.31 -18.94 -11.52
CA ARG A 131 -1.85 -17.89 -12.44
C ARG A 131 -2.96 -17.38 -13.32
N PHE A 132 -2.92 -16.10 -13.66
CA PHE A 132 -3.93 -15.48 -14.50
C PHE A 132 -3.86 -16.03 -15.93
N HIS A 133 -4.87 -16.81 -16.30
CA HIS A 133 -5.04 -17.34 -17.65
C HIS A 133 -6.43 -17.02 -18.19
N ILE A 134 -6.56 -17.03 -19.52
CA ILE A 134 -7.85 -16.81 -20.18
C ILE A 134 -8.59 -18.13 -20.31
N PHE A 135 -9.85 -18.15 -19.88
CA PHE A 135 -10.78 -19.27 -20.00
C PHE A 135 -12.00 -18.87 -20.83
N VAL A 136 -12.62 -19.86 -21.46
CA VAL A 136 -13.90 -19.74 -22.16
C VAL A 136 -14.85 -20.85 -21.72
N GLY A 137 -16.14 -20.54 -21.66
CA GLY A 137 -17.20 -21.52 -21.44
C GLY A 137 -18.44 -21.21 -22.25
N ARG A 138 -19.27 -22.23 -22.51
CA ARG A 138 -20.58 -22.10 -23.13
C ARG A 138 -21.60 -21.61 -22.12
N PHE A 139 -22.27 -20.52 -22.45
CA PHE A 139 -23.36 -19.96 -21.66
C PHE A 139 -24.72 -20.36 -22.22
N ALA A 140 -25.61 -20.83 -21.35
CA ALA A 140 -27.01 -21.08 -21.69
C ALA A 140 -27.86 -20.97 -20.42
N SER A 141 -28.93 -20.17 -20.47
CA SER A 141 -29.95 -20.10 -19.41
C SER A 141 -29.41 -19.89 -17.99
N GLY A 142 -28.41 -19.01 -17.85
CA GLY A 142 -27.79 -18.71 -16.55
C GLY A 142 -26.82 -19.77 -16.04
N GLU A 143 -26.38 -20.69 -16.91
CA GLU A 143 -25.37 -21.71 -16.59
C GLU A 143 -24.16 -21.60 -17.52
N LEU A 144 -23.00 -21.99 -16.98
CA LEU A 144 -21.73 -22.08 -17.69
C LEU A 144 -21.29 -23.54 -17.77
N SER A 145 -20.95 -24.01 -18.97
CA SER A 145 -20.55 -25.39 -19.24
C SER A 145 -19.36 -25.43 -20.21
N ASN A 146 -18.76 -26.61 -20.40
CA ASN A 146 -17.64 -26.82 -21.33
C ASN A 146 -16.48 -25.82 -21.12
N LEU A 147 -16.07 -25.65 -19.86
CA LEU A 147 -14.97 -24.76 -19.50
C LEU A 147 -13.66 -25.23 -20.13
N GLN A 148 -12.96 -24.33 -20.82
CA GLN A 148 -11.68 -24.58 -21.46
C GLN A 148 -10.74 -23.40 -21.20
N ARG A 149 -9.48 -23.72 -20.89
CA ARG A 149 -8.40 -22.72 -20.86
C ARG A 149 -7.92 -22.46 -22.29
N LEU A 150 -7.82 -21.19 -22.68
CA LEU A 150 -7.34 -20.77 -23.99
C LEU A 150 -5.82 -20.60 -24.02
N THR A 151 -5.26 -19.92 -23.01
CA THR A 151 -3.85 -19.54 -22.97
C THR A 151 -2.99 -20.62 -22.33
N GLY A 152 -1.75 -20.77 -22.83
CA GLY A 152 -0.73 -21.66 -22.28
C GLY A 152 -0.07 -21.10 -21.02
N GLU A 153 0.93 -21.80 -20.50
CA GLU A 153 1.79 -21.28 -19.42
C GLU A 153 3.23 -21.25 -19.92
N THR A 154 3.90 -20.12 -19.74
CA THR A 154 5.30 -19.93 -20.15
C THR A 154 6.10 -19.36 -18.99
N ARG A 155 7.20 -20.02 -18.63
CA ARG A 155 8.21 -19.46 -17.74
C ARG A 155 9.20 -18.66 -18.58
N SER A 156 9.25 -17.35 -18.35
CA SER A 156 10.15 -16.44 -19.03
C SER A 156 11.60 -16.63 -18.57
N PRO A 157 12.59 -16.61 -19.49
CA PRO A 157 14.01 -16.56 -19.13
C PRO A 157 14.48 -15.15 -18.75
N LEU A 158 13.61 -14.14 -18.86
CA LEU A 158 13.95 -12.74 -18.66
C LEU A 158 14.02 -12.38 -17.15
N PRO A 159 14.94 -11.48 -16.75
CA PRO A 159 15.10 -11.07 -15.36
C PRO A 159 14.01 -10.08 -14.92
N ARG A 160 12.82 -10.60 -14.61
CA ARG A 160 11.68 -9.80 -14.14
C ARG A 160 11.78 -9.56 -12.63
N TYR A 161 12.11 -8.33 -12.24
CA TYR A 161 12.28 -7.93 -10.82
C TYR A 161 10.94 -7.83 -10.07
N TYR A 162 10.00 -7.01 -10.57
CA TYR A 162 8.70 -6.79 -9.91
C TYR A 162 7.60 -7.79 -10.28
N TYR A 163 7.78 -8.51 -11.39
CA TYR A 163 6.72 -9.31 -12.00
C TYR A 163 7.06 -10.79 -11.95
N SER A 164 6.02 -11.63 -12.03
CA SER A 164 6.20 -13.08 -12.06
C SER A 164 7.16 -13.51 -13.17
N GLN A 165 7.98 -14.52 -12.88
CA GLN A 165 8.76 -15.22 -13.91
C GLN A 165 7.85 -15.93 -14.92
N PHE A 166 6.60 -16.19 -14.58
CA PHE A 166 5.61 -16.72 -15.51
C PHE A 166 4.86 -15.59 -16.19
N ASP A 167 4.48 -15.81 -17.44
CA ASP A 167 3.59 -14.91 -18.14
C ASP A 167 2.20 -14.92 -17.49
N HIS A 168 1.53 -13.78 -17.52
CA HIS A 168 0.12 -13.66 -17.18
C HIS A 168 -0.69 -13.30 -18.41
N GLU A 169 -1.98 -13.61 -18.39
CA GLU A 169 -2.95 -13.16 -19.38
C GLU A 169 -4.21 -12.58 -18.71
N ILE A 170 -4.49 -11.31 -18.98
CA ILE A 170 -5.55 -10.53 -18.34
C ILE A 170 -6.36 -9.72 -19.35
N SER A 171 -7.49 -9.16 -18.91
CA SER A 171 -8.34 -8.23 -19.66
C SER A 171 -8.78 -8.68 -21.05
N PRO A 172 -9.43 -9.86 -21.18
CA PRO A 172 -9.89 -10.37 -22.46
C PRO A 172 -11.08 -9.56 -23.01
N VAL A 173 -11.16 -9.47 -24.34
CA VAL A 173 -12.31 -8.96 -25.10
C VAL A 173 -12.45 -9.73 -26.42
N TRP A 174 -13.69 -9.93 -26.88
CA TRP A 174 -14.00 -10.63 -28.13
C TRP A 174 -13.81 -9.76 -29.36
N SER A 175 -13.45 -10.39 -30.48
CA SER A 175 -13.71 -9.83 -31.82
C SER A 175 -15.23 -9.79 -32.10
N PRO A 176 -15.74 -8.91 -32.99
CA PRO A 176 -17.18 -8.75 -33.20
C PRO A 176 -17.85 -9.94 -33.87
N ASP A 177 -17.07 -10.80 -34.54
CA ASP A 177 -17.51 -12.08 -35.09
C ASP A 177 -17.43 -13.23 -34.07
N GLY A 178 -16.86 -12.99 -32.88
CA GLY A 178 -16.67 -13.97 -31.81
C GLY A 178 -15.64 -15.05 -32.13
N THR A 179 -14.79 -14.92 -33.15
CA THR A 179 -13.82 -15.96 -33.52
C THR A 179 -12.47 -15.82 -32.80
N GLU A 180 -12.15 -14.61 -32.35
CA GLU A 180 -10.87 -14.27 -31.73
C GLU A 180 -11.07 -13.53 -30.40
N VAL A 181 -10.00 -13.52 -29.60
CA VAL A 181 -9.90 -12.75 -28.37
C VAL A 181 -8.66 -11.87 -28.40
N ILE A 182 -8.80 -10.66 -27.88
CA ILE A 182 -7.69 -9.75 -27.56
C ILE A 182 -7.52 -9.76 -26.04
N PHE A 183 -6.30 -9.80 -25.55
CA PHE A 183 -5.96 -9.82 -24.13
C PHE A 183 -4.62 -9.11 -23.88
N VAL A 184 -4.27 -8.90 -22.62
CA VAL A 184 -3.02 -8.28 -22.19
C VAL A 184 -2.07 -9.32 -21.61
N SER A 185 -0.80 -9.29 -22.00
CA SER A 185 0.23 -10.21 -21.50
C SER A 185 1.62 -9.58 -21.52
N ASN A 186 2.43 -9.90 -20.50
CA ASN A 186 3.83 -9.47 -20.36
C ASN A 186 4.83 -10.41 -21.06
N ARG A 187 4.34 -11.39 -21.84
CA ARG A 187 5.16 -12.32 -22.62
C ARG A 187 6.24 -11.59 -23.42
N GLY A 188 7.48 -12.06 -23.32
CA GLY A 188 8.62 -11.51 -24.07
C GLY A 188 9.20 -10.21 -23.53
N HIS A 189 8.64 -9.63 -22.46
CA HIS A 189 9.08 -8.36 -21.91
C HIS A 189 9.58 -8.47 -20.45
N ILE A 190 10.61 -7.68 -20.11
CA ILE A 190 11.17 -7.59 -18.74
C ILE A 190 10.28 -6.71 -17.86
N TYR A 191 9.84 -5.57 -18.40
CA TYR A 191 9.05 -4.60 -17.66
C TYR A 191 7.58 -4.74 -17.96
N GLY A 192 6.82 -4.53 -16.90
CA GLY A 192 5.43 -4.20 -17.01
C GLY A 192 4.46 -5.38 -16.94
N THR A 193 3.21 -4.98 -16.87
CA THR A 193 2.00 -5.76 -16.97
C THR A 193 1.67 -6.16 -18.41
N GLY A 194 2.35 -5.56 -19.39
CA GLY A 194 2.46 -6.10 -20.74
C GLY A 194 1.54 -5.46 -21.78
N GLY A 195 1.75 -5.91 -23.02
CA GLY A 195 1.11 -5.38 -24.23
C GLY A 195 -0.14 -6.15 -24.63
N PHE A 196 -0.69 -5.80 -25.79
CA PHE A 196 -1.93 -6.35 -26.35
C PHE A 196 -1.63 -7.50 -27.31
N TRP A 197 -2.29 -8.63 -27.10
CA TRP A 197 -2.13 -9.85 -27.86
C TRP A 197 -3.47 -10.29 -28.44
N ARG A 198 -3.44 -10.94 -29.60
CA ARG A 198 -4.62 -11.49 -30.27
C ARG A 198 -4.42 -12.95 -30.63
N MET A 199 -5.46 -13.76 -30.43
CA MET A 199 -5.47 -15.18 -30.81
C MET A 199 -6.88 -15.64 -31.17
N LYS A 200 -6.99 -16.77 -31.86
CA LYS A 200 -8.28 -17.48 -31.98
C LYS A 200 -8.79 -17.90 -30.61
N ALA A 201 -10.11 -17.87 -30.44
CA ALA A 201 -10.77 -18.32 -29.20
C ALA A 201 -10.84 -19.85 -29.10
N GLU A 202 -9.71 -20.51 -29.34
CA GLU A 202 -9.53 -21.95 -29.38
C GLU A 202 -8.31 -22.31 -28.50
N PRO A 203 -8.37 -23.39 -27.71
CA PRO A 203 -7.22 -23.84 -26.93
C PRO A 203 -6.00 -24.05 -27.83
N THR A 204 -4.81 -23.69 -27.34
CA THR A 204 -3.51 -23.86 -28.04
C THR A 204 -3.30 -23.02 -29.29
N ALA A 205 -4.24 -22.16 -29.68
CA ALA A 205 -4.03 -21.24 -30.79
C ALA A 205 -2.83 -20.32 -30.50
N GLU A 206 -2.06 -20.02 -31.54
CA GLU A 206 -0.92 -19.11 -31.42
C GLU A 206 -1.43 -17.67 -31.20
N ALA A 207 -0.81 -16.97 -30.26
CA ALA A 207 -1.09 -15.56 -30.00
C ALA A 207 -0.02 -14.68 -30.64
N ARG A 208 -0.45 -13.61 -31.32
CA ARG A 208 0.43 -12.58 -31.88
C ARG A 208 0.32 -11.29 -31.08
N GLU A 209 1.45 -10.62 -30.87
CA GLU A 209 1.47 -9.28 -30.28
C GLU A 209 0.97 -8.25 -31.30
N LEU A 210 0.04 -7.39 -30.88
CA LEU A 210 -0.47 -6.26 -31.66
C LEU A 210 0.36 -5.00 -31.37
N HIS A 211 0.63 -4.77 -30.09
CA HIS A 211 1.32 -3.58 -29.61
C HIS A 211 1.84 -3.80 -28.19
N TYR A 212 3.08 -3.42 -27.93
CA TYR A 212 3.63 -3.35 -26.58
C TYR A 212 3.62 -1.91 -26.07
N GLU A 213 3.00 -1.73 -24.90
CA GLU A 213 3.17 -0.57 -24.03
C GLU A 213 2.84 -0.98 -22.60
N GLU A 214 3.46 -0.34 -21.61
CA GLU A 214 3.16 -0.64 -20.22
C GLU A 214 1.89 0.07 -19.74
N THR A 215 0.98 -0.67 -19.10
CA THR A 215 -0.40 -0.21 -18.81
C THR A 215 -0.80 -0.29 -17.34
N THR A 216 0.13 -0.61 -16.44
CA THR A 216 -0.04 -0.59 -14.98
C THR A 216 -1.22 -1.43 -14.47
N TRP A 217 -1.47 -2.60 -15.05
CA TRP A 217 -2.61 -3.49 -14.76
C TRP A 217 -4.00 -2.91 -15.14
N LYS A 218 -4.03 -1.71 -15.73
CA LYS A 218 -5.26 -0.92 -15.94
C LYS A 218 -5.73 -0.84 -17.40
N ALA A 219 -5.04 -1.50 -18.35
CA ALA A 219 -5.33 -1.48 -19.79
C ALA A 219 -6.81 -1.61 -20.16
N ARG A 220 -7.46 -2.71 -19.74
CA ARG A 220 -8.89 -2.99 -19.90
C ARG A 220 -9.42 -2.70 -21.32
N PRO A 221 -8.81 -3.24 -22.39
CA PRO A 221 -9.21 -2.93 -23.75
C PRO A 221 -10.68 -3.25 -24.03
N ASP A 222 -11.25 -2.49 -24.95
CA ASP A 222 -12.57 -2.76 -25.52
C ASP A 222 -12.58 -2.46 -27.03
N LEU A 223 -13.30 -3.28 -27.78
CA LEU A 223 -13.31 -3.22 -29.24
C LEU A 223 -14.52 -2.42 -29.73
N SER A 224 -14.33 -1.57 -30.73
CA SER A 224 -15.43 -0.83 -31.34
C SER A 224 -16.41 -1.80 -32.01
N PRO A 225 -17.73 -1.47 -32.07
CA PRO A 225 -18.72 -2.35 -32.70
C PRO A 225 -18.44 -2.67 -34.17
N ASP A 226 -17.73 -1.78 -34.88
CA ASP A 226 -17.27 -1.98 -36.26
C ASP A 226 -16.04 -2.90 -36.38
N GLY A 227 -15.43 -3.31 -35.27
CA GLY A 227 -14.25 -4.18 -35.20
C GLY A 227 -12.93 -3.56 -35.58
N LYS A 228 -12.88 -2.25 -35.87
CA LYS A 228 -11.69 -1.60 -36.45
C LYS A 228 -10.79 -0.92 -35.43
N ARG A 229 -11.25 -0.67 -34.22
CA ARG A 229 -10.56 0.17 -33.22
C ARG A 229 -10.63 -0.47 -31.85
N ILE A 230 -9.54 -0.32 -31.09
CA ILE A 230 -9.46 -0.69 -29.68
C ILE A 230 -9.36 0.60 -28.88
N VAL A 231 -10.20 0.76 -27.85
CA VAL A 231 -10.00 1.76 -26.79
C VAL A 231 -9.41 1.07 -25.56
N TYR A 232 -8.49 1.72 -24.88
CA TYR A 232 -7.83 1.18 -23.69
C TYR A 232 -7.29 2.31 -22.81
N SER A 233 -6.84 1.98 -21.60
CA SER A 233 -6.21 2.90 -20.66
C SER A 233 -4.70 2.70 -20.64
N SER A 234 -3.92 3.78 -20.66
CA SER A 234 -2.46 3.74 -20.59
C SER A 234 -1.91 5.08 -20.11
N TYR A 235 -0.79 5.04 -19.39
CA TYR A 235 -0.07 6.25 -18.99
C TYR A 235 0.91 6.73 -20.07
N LEU A 236 1.29 5.87 -21.03
CA LEU A 236 2.21 6.17 -22.14
C LEU A 236 3.43 7.05 -21.77
N GLY A 237 4.08 6.73 -20.64
CA GLY A 237 5.25 7.48 -20.14
C GLY A 237 4.93 8.74 -19.31
N GLN A 238 3.65 9.05 -19.06
CA GLN A 238 3.19 10.14 -18.19
C GLN A 238 2.88 9.68 -16.76
N ALA A 239 2.50 10.59 -15.87
CA ALA A 239 2.16 10.27 -14.47
C ALA A 239 0.82 9.51 -14.31
N TRP A 240 -0.12 9.71 -15.23
CA TRP A 240 -1.53 9.32 -15.09
C TRP A 240 -2.05 8.55 -16.30
N ASN A 241 -2.94 7.60 -16.07
CA ASN A 241 -3.57 6.82 -17.13
C ASN A 241 -4.63 7.65 -17.87
N GLN A 242 -4.51 7.71 -19.19
CA GLN A 242 -5.52 8.29 -20.07
C GLN A 242 -6.08 7.23 -21.01
N LEU A 243 -7.18 7.56 -21.67
CA LEU A 243 -7.77 6.73 -22.71
C LEU A 243 -7.07 6.97 -24.04
N TRP A 244 -6.68 5.88 -24.68
CA TRP A 244 -6.04 5.85 -25.98
C TRP A 244 -6.83 4.98 -26.94
N MET A 245 -6.65 5.23 -28.23
CA MET A 245 -7.27 4.47 -29.30
C MET A 245 -6.24 4.03 -30.33
N MET A 246 -6.32 2.77 -30.75
CA MET A 246 -5.48 2.20 -31.82
C MET A 246 -6.30 1.35 -32.80
N PRO A 247 -5.80 1.07 -34.02
CA PRO A 247 -6.39 0.08 -34.92
C PRO A 247 -6.41 -1.33 -34.30
N SER A 248 -7.45 -2.11 -34.59
CA SER A 248 -7.64 -3.46 -34.03
C SER A 248 -6.62 -4.51 -34.48
N ASP A 249 -5.88 -4.23 -35.55
CA ASP A 249 -4.81 -5.08 -36.05
C ASP A 249 -3.41 -4.67 -35.55
N GLY A 250 -3.33 -3.62 -34.72
CA GLY A 250 -2.09 -2.97 -34.30
C GLY A 250 -1.78 -1.72 -35.14
N GLY A 251 -0.93 -0.83 -34.64
CA GLY A 251 -0.52 0.40 -35.31
C GLY A 251 -0.40 1.60 -34.38
N ASP A 252 -0.32 2.79 -34.96
CA ASP A 252 -0.21 4.03 -34.19
C ASP A 252 -1.48 4.33 -33.40
N ARG A 253 -1.27 4.92 -32.22
CA ARG A 253 -2.31 5.26 -31.24
C ARG A 253 -2.41 6.77 -31.05
N PHE A 254 -3.58 7.24 -30.68
CA PHE A 254 -3.77 8.64 -30.28
C PHE A 254 -4.63 8.75 -29.02
N PRO A 255 -4.42 9.79 -28.19
CA PRO A 255 -5.18 9.96 -26.96
C PRO A 255 -6.59 10.47 -27.26
N VAL A 256 -7.57 9.98 -26.51
CA VAL A 256 -8.96 10.43 -26.57
C VAL A 256 -9.43 11.08 -25.27
N SER A 257 -8.63 11.03 -24.21
CA SER A 257 -8.81 11.82 -22.98
C SER A 257 -7.49 12.44 -22.52
N TYR A 258 -7.57 13.46 -21.67
CA TYR A 258 -6.41 14.23 -21.18
C TYR A 258 -6.65 14.66 -19.72
N GLY A 259 -5.59 14.73 -18.92
CA GLY A 259 -5.65 15.27 -17.57
C GLY A 259 -4.60 14.70 -16.61
N ASP A 260 -4.50 15.32 -15.44
CA ASP A 260 -3.63 14.90 -14.33
C ASP A 260 -4.39 14.04 -13.31
N PHE A 261 -5.02 12.99 -13.83
CA PHE A 261 -5.88 12.03 -13.12
C PHE A 261 -6.07 10.79 -13.99
N ASP A 262 -6.46 9.67 -13.40
CA ASP A 262 -6.70 8.43 -14.14
C ASP A 262 -8.10 8.42 -14.79
N ASN A 263 -8.15 8.12 -16.09
CA ASN A 263 -9.32 7.62 -16.81
C ASN A 263 -9.07 6.16 -17.23
N THR A 264 -9.90 5.22 -16.75
CA THR A 264 -9.69 3.77 -16.85
C THR A 264 -10.98 3.02 -17.19
N ASN A 265 -10.88 1.71 -17.43
CA ASN A 265 -12.02 0.81 -17.69
C ASN A 265 -12.95 1.30 -18.83
N PRO A 266 -12.44 1.63 -20.03
CA PRO A 266 -13.27 2.13 -21.11
C PRO A 266 -14.18 1.04 -21.69
N ARG A 267 -15.39 1.42 -22.11
CA ARG A 267 -16.38 0.56 -22.78
C ARG A 267 -17.12 1.30 -23.89
N TRP A 268 -17.10 0.76 -25.10
CA TRP A 268 -17.88 1.26 -26.23
C TRP A 268 -19.36 1.03 -26.01
N SER A 269 -20.17 2.03 -26.38
CA SER A 269 -21.61 1.79 -26.56
C SER A 269 -21.85 0.85 -27.75
N PRO A 270 -22.90 0.02 -27.72
CA PRO A 270 -23.26 -0.86 -28.82
C PRO A 270 -23.45 -0.15 -30.17
N ASP A 271 -23.88 1.12 -30.16
CA ASP A 271 -24.01 1.95 -31.36
C ASP A 271 -22.70 2.63 -31.83
N GLY A 272 -21.61 2.48 -31.06
CA GLY A 272 -20.28 2.99 -31.39
C GLY A 272 -20.10 4.50 -31.28
N LYS A 273 -21.04 5.21 -30.64
CA LYS A 273 -21.01 6.68 -30.53
C LYS A 273 -20.48 7.20 -29.19
N LEU A 274 -20.50 6.38 -28.16
CA LEU A 274 -20.10 6.75 -26.81
C LEU A 274 -19.04 5.79 -26.27
N ILE A 275 -18.23 6.30 -25.34
CA ILE A 275 -17.33 5.50 -24.50
C ILE A 275 -17.66 5.80 -23.04
N ALA A 276 -18.05 4.79 -22.27
CA ALA A 276 -18.17 4.88 -20.81
C ALA A 276 -16.82 4.55 -20.17
N PHE A 277 -16.45 5.24 -19.09
CA PHE A 277 -15.18 5.02 -18.39
C PHE A 277 -15.25 5.47 -16.93
N ILE A 278 -14.30 4.99 -16.12
CA ILE A 278 -14.13 5.37 -14.72
C ILE A 278 -13.05 6.43 -14.61
N SER A 279 -13.32 7.49 -13.86
CA SER A 279 -12.42 8.61 -13.66
C SER A 279 -12.23 8.89 -12.16
N ASN A 280 -11.02 9.21 -11.73
CA ASN A 280 -10.73 9.69 -10.38
C ASN A 280 -10.39 11.19 -10.33
N ARG A 281 -10.79 11.96 -11.36
CA ARG A 281 -10.52 13.42 -11.46
C ARG A 281 -10.93 14.24 -10.22
N ASP A 282 -11.99 13.83 -9.55
CA ASP A 282 -12.51 14.48 -8.34
C ASP A 282 -12.00 13.83 -7.04
N GLY A 283 -10.94 13.01 -7.13
CA GLY A 283 -10.33 12.27 -6.02
C GLY A 283 -10.92 10.87 -5.85
N ASN A 284 -12.24 10.76 -5.72
CA ASN A 284 -12.96 9.49 -5.71
C ASN A 284 -13.26 8.99 -7.14
N THR A 285 -13.52 7.69 -7.29
CA THR A 285 -13.97 7.07 -8.53
C THR A 285 -15.37 7.57 -8.96
N SER A 286 -15.53 7.85 -10.25
CA SER A 286 -16.75 8.39 -10.86
C SER A 286 -16.98 7.82 -12.25
N LEU A 287 -18.23 7.64 -12.66
CA LEU A 287 -18.60 7.14 -13.99
C LEU A 287 -18.85 8.30 -14.96
N TRP A 288 -18.22 8.23 -16.13
CA TRP A 288 -18.34 9.23 -17.19
C TRP A 288 -18.65 8.58 -18.53
N VAL A 289 -19.30 9.35 -19.41
CA VAL A 289 -19.48 9.01 -20.82
C VAL A 289 -18.88 10.10 -21.69
N GLN A 290 -18.24 9.71 -22.78
CA GLN A 290 -17.66 10.60 -23.78
C GLN A 290 -18.21 10.30 -25.17
N GLN A 291 -18.59 11.34 -25.91
CA GLN A 291 -19.00 11.24 -27.31
C GLN A 291 -17.81 11.09 -28.25
N ILE A 292 -17.89 10.15 -29.20
CA ILE A 292 -16.87 9.88 -30.22
C ILE A 292 -17.51 9.70 -31.61
N PRO A 293 -17.19 10.54 -32.61
CA PRO A 293 -16.45 11.81 -32.50
C PRO A 293 -17.29 12.90 -31.80
N GLY A 294 -16.64 13.87 -31.18
CA GLY A 294 -17.31 15.06 -30.59
C GLY A 294 -16.71 15.54 -29.28
N GLY A 295 -16.18 14.62 -28.45
CA GLY A 295 -15.42 14.93 -27.23
C GLY A 295 -16.25 15.40 -26.03
N ALA A 296 -17.56 15.62 -26.18
CA ALA A 296 -18.43 15.99 -25.06
C ALA A 296 -18.39 14.91 -23.98
N GLN A 297 -18.06 15.30 -22.74
CA GLN A 297 -18.02 14.42 -21.57
C GLN A 297 -19.16 14.76 -20.61
N THR A 298 -19.81 13.75 -20.05
CA THR A 298 -20.87 13.89 -19.04
C THR A 298 -20.69 12.86 -17.94
N GLN A 299 -20.75 13.32 -16.69
CA GLN A 299 -20.73 12.43 -15.54
C GLN A 299 -22.11 11.78 -15.34
N VAL A 300 -22.12 10.48 -15.08
CA VAL A 300 -23.33 9.73 -14.72
C VAL A 300 -23.45 9.73 -13.19
N VAL A 301 -24.38 10.54 -12.67
CA VAL A 301 -24.53 10.76 -11.22
C VAL A 301 -25.87 10.20 -10.72
N PRO A 302 -25.87 9.26 -9.75
CA PRO A 302 -27.08 8.77 -9.12
C PRO A 302 -27.52 9.73 -8.00
N LYS A 303 -28.44 10.65 -8.28
CA LYS A 303 -29.02 11.54 -7.25
C LYS A 303 -30.08 10.85 -6.40
N GLN A 304 -30.72 9.83 -6.96
CA GLN A 304 -31.71 9.00 -6.28
C GLN A 304 -31.33 7.53 -6.42
N LYS A 305 -31.27 6.81 -5.30
CA LYS A 305 -30.92 5.39 -5.26
C LYS A 305 -32.13 4.57 -4.84
N ARG A 306 -32.56 3.63 -5.68
CA ARG A 306 -33.60 2.66 -5.38
C ARG A 306 -32.97 1.34 -4.96
N TYR A 307 -32.96 1.09 -3.66
CA TYR A 307 -32.37 -0.10 -3.06
C TYR A 307 -33.31 -1.32 -3.11
N LYS A 308 -32.74 -2.52 -3.11
CA LYS A 308 -33.51 -3.77 -3.01
C LYS A 308 -33.99 -4.08 -1.58
N LYS A 309 -33.37 -3.45 -0.59
CA LYS A 309 -33.69 -3.60 0.83
C LYS A 309 -34.20 -2.29 1.42
N PRO A 310 -35.04 -2.33 2.46
CA PRO A 310 -35.32 -1.16 3.26
C PRO A 310 -34.02 -0.60 3.86
N MET A 311 -33.79 0.69 3.66
CA MET A 311 -32.60 1.40 4.15
C MET A 311 -33.00 2.39 5.24
N GLY A 312 -32.09 2.70 6.14
CA GLY A 312 -32.12 3.91 6.97
C GLY A 312 -30.84 4.71 6.78
N ALA A 313 -30.62 5.69 7.66
CA ALA A 313 -29.39 6.47 7.67
C ALA A 313 -28.81 6.55 9.08
N VAL A 314 -27.48 6.61 9.15
CA VAL A 314 -26.75 6.85 10.39
C VAL A 314 -26.06 8.21 10.29
N VAL A 315 -26.12 8.98 11.37
CA VAL A 315 -25.36 10.23 11.52
C VAL A 315 -24.37 10.04 12.66
N ILE A 316 -23.09 10.02 12.33
CA ILE A 316 -21.99 9.84 13.26
C ILE A 316 -21.39 11.21 13.57
N THR A 317 -21.34 11.59 14.84
CA THR A 317 -20.61 12.77 15.30
C THR A 317 -19.49 12.36 16.25
N VAL A 318 -18.25 12.63 15.88
CA VAL A 318 -17.05 12.34 16.68
C VAL A 318 -16.57 13.63 17.32
N LEU A 319 -16.48 13.64 18.65
CA LEU A 319 -16.12 14.82 19.44
C LEU A 319 -14.79 14.59 20.17
N ASP A 320 -13.99 15.65 20.25
CA ASP A 320 -12.83 15.71 21.15
C ASP A 320 -13.26 15.85 22.62
N LEU A 321 -12.27 15.89 23.52
CA LEU A 321 -12.49 16.07 24.96
C LEU A 321 -13.17 17.42 25.30
N GLY A 322 -12.95 18.45 24.48
CA GLY A 322 -13.59 19.76 24.60
C GLY A 322 -15.03 19.80 24.07
N GLY A 323 -15.49 18.72 23.44
CA GLY A 323 -16.83 18.60 22.86
C GLY A 323 -16.96 19.17 21.45
N SER A 324 -15.85 19.47 20.76
CA SER A 324 -15.84 19.95 19.37
C SER A 324 -15.72 18.79 18.38
N PRO A 325 -16.37 18.85 17.19
CA PRO A 325 -16.17 17.85 16.15
C PRO A 325 -14.70 17.70 15.76
N THR A 326 -14.23 16.46 15.63
CA THR A 326 -12.83 16.18 15.31
C THR A 326 -12.70 15.02 14.34
N ALA A 327 -11.71 15.10 13.44
CA ALA A 327 -11.46 14.07 12.46
C ALA A 327 -11.01 12.75 13.12
N ALA A 328 -11.49 11.63 12.58
CA ALA A 328 -11.19 10.28 13.06
C ALA A 328 -11.40 9.24 11.97
N ARG A 329 -10.71 8.10 12.10
CA ARG A 329 -10.97 6.89 11.32
C ARG A 329 -12.26 6.24 11.83
N VAL A 330 -13.15 5.85 10.91
CA VAL A 330 -14.45 5.24 11.22
C VAL A 330 -14.67 3.98 10.38
N SER A 331 -15.06 2.91 11.03
CA SER A 331 -15.52 1.66 10.40
C SER A 331 -17.01 1.47 10.69
N VAL A 332 -17.81 1.15 9.68
CA VAL A 332 -19.25 0.87 9.84
C VAL A 332 -19.60 -0.45 9.17
N THR A 333 -20.14 -1.39 9.95
CA THR A 333 -20.48 -2.74 9.48
C THR A 333 -21.97 -3.01 9.73
N GLY A 334 -22.68 -3.45 8.69
CA GLY A 334 -24.08 -3.87 8.80
C GLY A 334 -24.22 -5.32 9.32
N GLU A 335 -25.45 -5.71 9.69
CA GLU A 335 -25.78 -7.09 10.09
C GLU A 335 -25.49 -8.14 8.99
N ASP A 336 -25.43 -7.70 7.73
CA ASP A 336 -25.03 -8.52 6.59
C ASP A 336 -23.51 -8.75 6.50
N GLY A 337 -22.73 -8.17 7.41
CA GLY A 337 -21.27 -8.24 7.45
C GLY A 337 -20.57 -7.32 6.45
N ARG A 338 -21.31 -6.50 5.69
CA ARG A 338 -20.73 -5.57 4.72
C ARG A 338 -20.35 -4.25 5.38
N ALA A 339 -19.29 -3.65 4.85
CA ALA A 339 -18.88 -2.29 5.17
C ALA A 339 -19.71 -1.22 4.45
N TYR A 340 -19.95 -0.11 5.14
CA TYR A 340 -20.70 1.04 4.64
C TYR A 340 -19.94 2.35 4.93
N ALA A 341 -20.04 3.32 4.02
CA ALA A 341 -19.42 4.64 4.16
C ALA A 341 -20.30 5.72 3.49
N PRO A 342 -20.09 7.02 3.79
CA PRO A 342 -20.71 8.11 3.06
C PRO A 342 -20.39 8.06 1.57
N ASP A 343 -21.33 8.51 0.73
CA ASP A 343 -21.23 8.42 -0.74
C ASP A 343 -19.96 9.06 -1.33
N ALA A 344 -19.44 10.11 -0.69
CA ALA A 344 -18.25 10.83 -1.13
C ALA A 344 -16.95 10.34 -0.45
N ALA A 345 -17.04 9.48 0.57
CA ALA A 345 -15.88 9.04 1.33
C ALA A 345 -15.02 8.06 0.54
N TRP A 346 -13.71 8.07 0.76
CA TRP A 346 -12.85 6.99 0.29
C TRP A 346 -12.99 5.82 1.23
N MET A 347 -13.35 4.67 0.67
CA MET A 347 -13.35 3.42 1.39
C MET A 347 -11.95 2.81 1.29
N HIS A 348 -11.32 2.62 2.44
CA HIS A 348 -10.05 1.93 2.60
C HIS A 348 -10.28 0.57 3.27
N ALA A 349 -9.32 -0.34 3.16
CA ALA A 349 -9.39 -1.66 3.75
C ALA A 349 -8.00 -2.18 4.09
N ASP A 350 -7.91 -2.96 5.17
CA ASP A 350 -6.69 -3.68 5.53
C ASP A 350 -6.76 -5.18 5.18
N ASP A 351 -5.73 -5.66 4.48
CA ASP A 351 -5.62 -7.03 3.98
C ASP A 351 -5.01 -8.02 5.01
N SER A 352 -4.58 -7.51 6.18
CA SER A 352 -3.93 -8.21 7.30
C SER A 352 -4.88 -8.35 8.49
N PHE A 353 -5.99 -9.07 8.29
CA PHE A 353 -7.04 -9.23 9.29
C PHE A 353 -7.27 -10.70 9.70
N ASP A 354 -7.84 -10.90 10.89
CA ASP A 354 -8.24 -12.22 11.37
C ASP A 354 -9.55 -12.68 10.69
N ARG A 355 -9.42 -13.57 9.70
CA ARG A 355 -10.55 -14.17 8.97
C ARG A 355 -11.49 -15.02 9.85
N THR A 356 -11.09 -15.38 11.06
CA THR A 356 -11.99 -16.04 12.03
C THR A 356 -12.95 -15.05 12.68
N ARG A 357 -12.65 -13.75 12.61
CA ARG A 357 -13.44 -12.65 13.18
C ARG A 357 -14.23 -11.88 12.14
N HIS A 358 -13.67 -11.69 10.94
CA HIS A 358 -14.30 -10.94 9.86
C HIS A 358 -14.38 -11.75 8.55
N PHE A 359 -15.48 -11.61 7.81
CA PHE A 359 -15.63 -12.25 6.50
C PHE A 359 -14.89 -11.50 5.38
N PHE A 360 -14.68 -10.21 5.57
CA PHE A 360 -14.01 -9.31 4.64
C PHE A 360 -12.89 -8.57 5.37
N GLU A 361 -12.05 -7.89 4.59
CA GLU A 361 -11.06 -6.93 5.06
C GLU A 361 -11.68 -5.92 6.04
N ALA A 362 -10.88 -5.43 6.99
CA ALA A 362 -11.33 -4.39 7.90
C ALA A 362 -11.42 -3.06 7.13
N HIS A 363 -12.65 -2.69 6.76
CA HIS A 363 -12.91 -1.49 5.97
C HIS A 363 -13.16 -0.26 6.84
N TYR A 364 -12.64 0.88 6.42
CA TYR A 364 -12.77 2.16 7.12
C TYR A 364 -12.80 3.34 6.16
N PHE A 365 -13.21 4.49 6.67
CA PHE A 365 -13.07 5.78 6.00
C PHE A 365 -12.67 6.87 7.01
N HIS A 366 -12.11 7.98 6.53
CA HIS A 366 -11.79 9.13 7.38
C HIS A 366 -12.96 10.10 7.45
N SER A 367 -13.47 10.31 8.66
CA SER A 367 -14.50 11.31 8.94
C SER A 367 -13.85 12.65 9.29
N PRO A 368 -14.39 13.80 8.84
CA PRO A 368 -14.01 15.11 9.33
C PRO A 368 -14.60 15.44 10.73
N GLY A 369 -15.25 14.47 11.38
CA GLY A 369 -15.91 14.61 12.69
C GLY A 369 -17.43 14.58 12.64
N LYS A 370 -18.02 14.71 11.45
CA LYS A 370 -19.43 14.40 11.21
C LYS A 370 -19.60 13.68 9.88
N SER A 371 -20.32 12.57 9.90
CA SER A 371 -20.57 11.74 8.72
C SER A 371 -22.03 11.29 8.68
N GLU A 372 -22.64 11.32 7.49
CA GLU A 372 -23.96 10.74 7.25
C GLU A 372 -23.84 9.68 6.14
N LEU A 373 -24.42 8.50 6.37
CA LEU A 373 -24.36 7.38 5.43
C LEU A 373 -25.64 6.55 5.45
N ALA A 374 -25.99 5.99 4.31
CA ALA A 374 -27.10 5.04 4.17
C ALA A 374 -26.64 3.63 4.51
N VAL A 375 -27.48 2.90 5.25
CA VAL A 375 -27.23 1.52 5.67
C VAL A 375 -28.53 0.71 5.59
N PRO A 376 -28.47 -0.63 5.41
CA PRO A 376 -29.65 -1.47 5.54
C PRO A 376 -30.28 -1.27 6.92
N ALA A 377 -31.61 -1.28 6.98
CA ALA A 377 -32.29 -1.30 8.26
C ALA A 377 -31.95 -2.60 9.03
N GLY A 378 -31.68 -2.47 10.32
CA GLY A 378 -31.21 -3.54 11.20
C GLY A 378 -30.07 -3.08 12.09
N ARG A 379 -29.31 -4.05 12.62
CA ARG A 379 -28.19 -3.78 13.52
C ARG A 379 -26.97 -3.26 12.76
N VAL A 380 -26.36 -2.19 13.28
CA VAL A 380 -25.16 -1.56 12.71
C VAL A 380 -24.09 -1.41 13.79
N GLY A 381 -22.88 -1.92 13.51
CA GLY A 381 -21.69 -1.73 14.32
C GLY A 381 -20.85 -0.55 13.82
N ILE A 382 -20.32 0.25 14.74
CA ILE A 382 -19.49 1.42 14.46
C ILE A 382 -18.26 1.38 15.35
N GLU A 383 -17.09 1.54 14.75
CA GLU A 383 -15.82 1.68 15.45
C GLU A 383 -15.15 2.99 15.05
N VAL A 384 -14.60 3.70 16.03
CA VAL A 384 -13.93 4.99 15.83
C VAL A 384 -12.57 4.98 16.51
N MET A 385 -11.56 5.43 15.77
CA MET A 385 -10.18 5.54 16.23
C MET A 385 -9.57 6.88 15.80
N LYS A 386 -8.73 7.45 16.67
CA LYS A 386 -7.96 8.67 16.41
C LYS A 386 -6.50 8.46 16.81
N GLY A 387 -5.75 7.79 15.95
CA GLY A 387 -4.37 7.38 16.20
C GLY A 387 -4.21 6.57 17.49
N PHE A 388 -2.99 6.54 18.03
CA PHE A 388 -2.64 5.72 19.19
C PHE A 388 -2.79 6.43 20.54
N GLU A 389 -3.05 7.73 20.53
CA GLU A 389 -3.20 8.53 21.75
C GLU A 389 -4.62 8.53 22.31
N HIS A 390 -5.55 7.83 21.67
CA HIS A 390 -6.95 7.71 22.09
C HIS A 390 -7.36 6.25 22.20
N ARG A 391 -8.36 5.97 23.04
CA ARG A 391 -8.98 4.64 23.13
C ARG A 391 -9.80 4.35 21.86
N LEU A 392 -9.92 3.07 21.52
CA LEU A 392 -10.88 2.59 20.51
C LEU A 392 -12.30 2.73 21.07
N GLU A 393 -13.19 3.34 20.30
CA GLU A 393 -14.60 3.47 20.66
C GLU A 393 -15.47 2.59 19.76
N SER A 394 -16.20 1.64 20.35
CA SER A 394 -17.14 0.79 19.63
C SER A 394 -18.58 1.05 20.08
N ARG A 395 -19.52 1.12 19.13
CA ARG A 395 -20.96 1.29 19.38
C ARG A 395 -21.76 0.36 18.48
N THR A 396 -22.93 -0.05 18.95
CA THR A 396 -23.92 -0.78 18.16
C THR A 396 -25.25 -0.07 18.29
N LEU A 397 -25.95 0.09 17.16
CA LEU A 397 -27.25 0.75 17.11
C LEU A 397 -28.20 0.00 16.19
N GLU A 398 -29.50 0.19 16.43
CA GLU A 398 -30.56 -0.35 15.60
C GLU A 398 -31.06 0.75 14.65
N VAL A 399 -31.07 0.48 13.35
CA VAL A 399 -31.52 1.43 12.32
C VAL A 399 -32.87 0.98 11.77
N LEU A 400 -33.88 1.84 11.87
CA LEU A 400 -35.21 1.57 11.33
C LEU A 400 -35.33 2.02 9.86
N PRO A 401 -36.17 1.36 9.05
CA PRO A 401 -36.41 1.76 7.66
C PRO A 401 -36.87 3.21 7.52
N ASN A 402 -36.25 3.95 6.61
CA ASN A 402 -36.50 5.36 6.30
C ASN A 402 -36.34 6.31 7.50
N GLN A 403 -35.65 5.89 8.56
CA GLN A 403 -35.33 6.73 9.71
C GLN A 403 -33.85 7.06 9.77
N LYS A 404 -33.53 8.16 10.47
CA LYS A 404 -32.16 8.52 10.82
C LYS A 404 -31.87 8.09 12.25
N ALA A 405 -30.70 7.51 12.48
CA ALA A 405 -30.19 7.20 13.81
C ALA A 405 -28.91 8.02 14.06
N ASP A 406 -28.94 8.88 15.07
CA ASP A 406 -27.79 9.69 15.48
C ASP A 406 -26.96 8.97 16.53
N VAL A 407 -25.63 9.05 16.41
CA VAL A 407 -24.69 8.57 17.42
C VAL A 407 -23.61 9.63 17.67
N ILE A 408 -23.35 9.91 18.94
CA ILE A 408 -22.29 10.81 19.38
C ILE A 408 -21.23 9.98 20.08
N ILE A 409 -20.00 10.06 19.60
CA ILE A 409 -18.83 9.36 20.13
C ILE A 409 -17.86 10.41 20.64
N ARG A 410 -17.46 10.31 21.90
CA ARG A 410 -16.49 11.20 22.53
C ARG A 410 -15.19 10.45 22.69
N LEU A 411 -14.10 10.98 22.14
CA LEU A 411 -12.80 10.33 22.18
C LEU A 411 -12.14 10.52 23.55
N GLU A 412 -11.70 9.42 24.16
CA GLU A 412 -10.97 9.43 25.41
C GLU A 412 -9.46 9.31 25.16
N PRO A 413 -8.64 10.30 25.55
CA PRO A 413 -7.19 10.20 25.40
C PRO A 413 -6.60 9.17 26.36
N MET A 414 -5.51 8.54 25.95
CA MET A 414 -4.72 7.67 26.81
C MET A 414 -3.93 8.48 27.84
N GLU A 415 -3.90 7.99 29.08
CA GLU A 415 -3.12 8.60 30.14
C GLU A 415 -1.63 8.28 29.96
N LYS A 416 -0.83 9.28 29.58
CA LYS A 416 0.63 9.19 29.43
C LYS A 416 1.37 10.16 30.34
N PRO A 417 2.59 9.84 30.82
CA PRO A 417 3.43 10.78 31.54
C PRO A 417 3.67 12.06 30.73
N ARG A 418 3.58 13.23 31.38
CA ARG A 418 3.75 14.55 30.74
C ARG A 418 5.02 15.23 31.23
N SER A 419 5.69 15.93 30.33
CA SER A 419 6.83 16.82 30.61
C SER A 419 6.37 18.27 30.44
N PRO A 420 6.75 19.20 31.34
CA PRO A 420 6.44 20.62 31.16
C PRO A 420 7.33 21.28 30.09
N SER A 421 8.54 20.76 29.84
CA SER A 421 9.54 21.36 28.95
C SER A 421 9.58 20.75 27.55
N SER A 422 8.96 19.58 27.36
CA SER A 422 8.98 18.87 26.09
C SER A 422 7.68 18.11 25.84
N ARG A 423 7.47 17.70 24.59
CA ARG A 423 6.32 16.90 24.16
C ARG A 423 6.74 15.91 23.09
N TRP A 424 6.03 14.79 23.03
CA TRP A 424 6.14 13.83 21.94
C TRP A 424 5.37 14.33 20.71
N VAL A 425 6.00 14.28 19.54
CA VAL A 425 5.40 14.60 18.24
C VAL A 425 5.52 13.40 17.32
N SER A 426 4.38 12.91 16.83
CA SER A 426 4.30 11.81 15.88
C SER A 426 4.70 12.26 14.47
N GLY A 427 5.41 11.40 13.75
CA GLY A 427 5.55 11.51 12.31
C GLY A 427 5.69 10.16 11.65
N ASP A 428 5.28 10.11 10.39
CA ASP A 428 5.47 8.98 9.50
C ASP A 428 6.53 9.39 8.48
N VAL A 429 7.67 8.72 8.49
CA VAL A 429 8.80 9.06 7.62
C VAL A 429 8.65 8.46 6.21
N HIS A 430 7.56 7.73 5.93
CA HIS A 430 7.39 7.00 4.68
C HIS A 430 5.92 6.87 4.27
N VAL A 431 5.47 7.81 3.45
CA VAL A 431 4.15 7.80 2.84
C VAL A 431 4.28 8.07 1.35
N HIS A 432 3.47 7.42 0.52
CA HIS A 432 3.29 7.77 -0.88
C HIS A 432 1.89 8.32 -1.09
N MET A 433 1.78 9.61 -1.42
CA MET A 433 0.51 10.27 -1.62
C MET A 433 -0.23 9.70 -2.84
N ASN A 434 0.45 9.60 -3.98
CA ASN A 434 -0.05 8.92 -5.17
C ASN A 434 0.95 7.90 -5.67
N TYR A 435 0.54 6.63 -5.68
CA TYR A 435 1.36 5.56 -6.23
C TYR A 435 0.72 4.98 -7.48
N GLY A 436 -0.45 4.36 -7.38
CA GLY A 436 -1.16 3.73 -8.51
C GLY A 436 -2.59 3.26 -8.21
N GLY A 437 -3.15 3.71 -7.08
CA GLY A 437 -4.42 3.20 -6.57
C GLY A 437 -5.66 3.68 -7.32
N SER A 438 -6.81 3.33 -6.76
CA SER A 438 -8.14 3.68 -7.29
C SER A 438 -8.45 5.18 -7.17
N TYR A 439 -7.94 5.81 -6.12
CA TYR A 439 -8.19 7.22 -5.81
C TYR A 439 -7.08 8.14 -6.35
N ARG A 440 -7.36 9.44 -6.39
CA ARG A 440 -6.36 10.48 -6.64
C ARG A 440 -6.22 11.38 -5.41
N SER A 441 -5.07 11.33 -4.77
CA SER A 441 -4.76 12.14 -3.60
C SER A 441 -4.15 13.48 -3.95
N THR A 442 -4.36 14.43 -3.06
CA THR A 442 -3.76 15.77 -3.09
C THR A 442 -3.19 16.06 -1.71
N PRO A 443 -2.31 17.07 -1.57
CA PRO A 443 -1.76 17.44 -0.27
C PRO A 443 -2.84 17.66 0.81
N LYS A 444 -3.98 18.25 0.43
CA LYS A 444 -5.13 18.44 1.31
C LYS A 444 -5.75 17.12 1.78
N HIS A 445 -5.94 16.15 0.88
CA HIS A 445 -6.48 14.84 1.27
C HIS A 445 -5.52 14.11 2.22
N LEU A 446 -4.21 14.15 1.95
CA LEU A 446 -3.23 13.51 2.82
C LEU A 446 -3.20 14.15 4.22
N ILE A 447 -3.34 15.48 4.32
CA ILE A 447 -3.51 16.18 5.61
C ILE A 447 -4.80 15.76 6.32
N ASP A 448 -5.90 15.55 5.60
CA ASP A 448 -7.17 15.09 6.20
C ASP A 448 -7.04 13.66 6.77
N GLN A 449 -6.34 12.76 6.05
CA GLN A 449 -6.01 11.43 6.56
C GLN A 449 -5.11 11.54 7.81
N ALA A 450 -4.04 12.33 7.76
CA ALA A 450 -3.14 12.54 8.90
C ALA A 450 -3.88 13.10 10.13
N ALA A 451 -4.80 14.04 9.94
CA ALA A 451 -5.62 14.59 11.02
C ALA A 451 -6.56 13.54 11.65
N ALA A 452 -7.14 12.66 10.83
CA ALA A 452 -8.00 11.57 11.30
C ALA A 452 -7.20 10.48 12.04
N GLU A 453 -5.93 10.25 11.65
CA GLU A 453 -5.02 9.27 12.26
C GLU A 453 -4.15 9.83 13.40
N ASP A 454 -4.40 11.07 13.83
CA ASP A 454 -3.64 11.78 14.88
C ASP A 454 -2.12 11.83 14.60
N LEU A 455 -1.79 12.03 13.32
CA LEU A 455 -0.41 12.09 12.82
C LEU A 455 0.03 13.55 12.66
N SER A 456 1.03 13.98 13.42
CA SER A 456 1.46 15.38 13.37
C SER A 456 2.31 15.71 12.13
N ILE A 457 3.10 14.76 11.62
CA ILE A 457 4.00 14.99 10.48
C ILE A 457 3.84 13.83 9.49
N ALA A 458 3.59 14.12 8.22
CA ALA A 458 3.61 13.16 7.13
C ALA A 458 4.72 13.53 6.14
N GLU A 459 5.68 12.64 5.95
CA GLU A 459 6.71 12.74 4.91
C GLU A 459 6.21 12.00 3.67
N ASN A 460 5.76 12.74 2.66
CA ASN A 460 5.42 12.16 1.36
C ASN A 460 6.72 11.91 0.59
N LEU A 461 7.16 10.66 0.54
CA LEU A 461 8.31 10.21 -0.22
C LEU A 461 7.91 10.09 -1.69
N ILE A 462 8.33 11.06 -2.48
CA ILE A 462 8.19 11.02 -3.92
C ILE A 462 9.08 9.89 -4.45
N VAL A 463 8.48 9.01 -5.26
CA VAL A 463 9.13 7.80 -5.78
C VAL A 463 8.63 7.45 -7.17
N ASN A 464 9.44 6.71 -7.92
CA ASN A 464 9.03 6.08 -9.15
C ASN A 464 8.12 4.86 -8.91
N LYS A 465 7.05 4.77 -9.71
CA LYS A 465 6.26 3.56 -9.91
C LYS A 465 6.35 3.20 -11.39
N GLU A 466 6.99 2.07 -11.70
CA GLU A 466 7.45 1.78 -13.06
C GLU A 466 8.28 2.95 -13.63
N GLN A 467 7.88 3.53 -14.76
CA GLN A 467 8.60 4.62 -15.44
C GLN A 467 8.05 6.02 -15.10
N ARG A 468 7.17 6.15 -14.11
CA ARG A 468 6.49 7.40 -13.76
C ARG A 468 6.73 7.79 -12.31
N ILE A 469 6.71 9.08 -12.02
CA ILE A 469 6.86 9.65 -10.68
C ILE A 469 5.63 10.53 -10.44
N PRO A 470 4.52 9.96 -9.91
CA PRO A 470 3.21 10.63 -9.92
C PRO A 470 3.21 11.97 -9.17
N ASP A 471 3.98 12.04 -8.08
CA ASP A 471 4.00 13.19 -7.19
C ASP A 471 5.13 14.19 -7.48
N ILE A 472 5.88 14.03 -8.59
CA ILE A 472 7.05 14.87 -8.88
C ILE A 472 6.73 16.37 -8.91
N ALA A 473 5.52 16.73 -9.35
CA ALA A 473 5.05 18.11 -9.44
C ALA A 473 4.81 18.77 -8.06
N TYR A 474 4.72 17.98 -6.99
CA TYR A 474 4.52 18.49 -5.63
C TYR A 474 5.82 18.77 -4.89
N PHE A 475 6.98 18.36 -5.43
CA PHE A 475 8.26 18.56 -4.74
C PHE A 475 8.50 20.03 -4.41
N ARG A 476 8.89 20.26 -3.15
CA ARG A 476 9.23 21.57 -2.61
C ARG A 476 10.04 21.41 -1.34
N THR A 477 10.81 22.43 -1.01
CA THR A 477 11.77 22.43 0.09
C THR A 477 11.22 23.05 1.38
N THR A 478 9.93 23.37 1.41
CA THR A 478 9.21 23.92 2.57
C THR A 478 7.99 23.06 2.84
N PRO A 479 7.41 23.09 4.07
CA PRO A 479 6.12 22.49 4.31
C PRO A 479 5.09 22.88 3.25
N ASP A 480 4.27 21.91 2.86
CA ASP A 480 3.23 22.12 1.87
C ASP A 480 2.15 23.09 2.41
N PRO A 481 1.56 23.99 1.59
CA PRO A 481 0.54 24.93 2.01
C PRO A 481 -0.73 24.28 2.55
N ALA A 482 -0.97 22.99 2.29
CA ALA A 482 -2.04 22.23 2.92
C ALA A 482 -1.81 21.96 4.42
N SER A 483 -0.57 22.12 4.90
CA SER A 483 -0.22 21.97 6.31
C SER A 483 -1.06 22.88 7.21
N THR A 484 -1.36 22.41 8.42
CA THR A 484 -2.09 23.13 9.47
C THR A 484 -1.16 23.43 10.65
N SER A 485 -1.69 24.05 11.71
CA SER A 485 -0.94 24.27 12.95
C SER A 485 -0.62 22.98 13.72
N VAL A 486 -1.26 21.86 13.37
CA VAL A 486 -1.15 20.57 14.07
C VAL A 486 -0.81 19.39 13.15
N ASN A 487 -0.79 19.58 11.83
CA ASN A 487 -0.36 18.58 10.85
C ASN A 487 0.58 19.25 9.83
N LEU A 488 1.81 18.75 9.67
CA LEU A 488 2.72 19.16 8.61
C LEU A 488 2.79 18.09 7.53
N LEU A 489 2.81 18.53 6.28
CA LEU A 489 3.12 17.70 5.12
C LEU A 489 4.41 18.20 4.48
N LEU A 490 5.35 17.28 4.30
CA LEU A 490 6.64 17.50 3.67
C LEU A 490 6.74 16.63 2.42
N HIS A 491 7.46 17.09 1.41
CA HIS A 491 7.74 16.33 0.20
C HIS A 491 9.20 15.89 0.20
N SER A 492 9.41 14.65 0.60
CA SER A 492 10.70 13.97 0.70
C SER A 492 10.87 13.00 -0.47
N GLN A 493 11.89 12.16 -0.48
CA GLN A 493 12.17 11.26 -1.60
C GLN A 493 12.48 9.86 -1.10
N GLU A 494 11.88 8.84 -1.72
CA GLU A 494 12.42 7.48 -1.67
C GLU A 494 13.33 7.32 -2.89
N PHE A 495 14.61 7.04 -2.68
CA PHE A 495 15.50 6.69 -3.78
C PHE A 495 15.50 5.17 -3.97
N HIS A 496 15.09 4.73 -5.15
CA HIS A 496 14.70 3.35 -5.38
C HIS A 496 15.77 2.59 -6.17
N THR A 497 16.28 1.48 -5.65
CA THR A 497 17.25 0.65 -6.39
C THR A 497 16.82 -0.79 -6.40
N SER A 498 16.98 -1.47 -7.54
CA SER A 498 16.69 -2.92 -7.61
C SER A 498 17.85 -3.79 -7.11
N TYR A 499 18.90 -3.19 -6.54
CA TYR A 499 20.14 -3.89 -6.18
C TYR A 499 20.81 -3.43 -4.86
N TRP A 500 20.64 -2.19 -4.41
CA TRP A 500 21.32 -1.67 -3.22
C TRP A 500 20.40 -1.54 -2.00
N GLY A 501 19.10 -1.79 -2.16
CA GLY A 501 18.08 -1.41 -1.19
C GLY A 501 17.65 0.05 -1.39
N HIS A 502 16.74 0.54 -0.56
CA HIS A 502 16.11 1.85 -0.76
C HIS A 502 16.48 2.84 0.34
N LEU A 503 16.51 4.12 -0.03
CA LEU A 503 16.80 5.21 0.89
C LEU A 503 15.60 6.13 1.05
N GLY A 504 15.34 6.58 2.27
CA GLY A 504 14.48 7.72 2.58
C GLY A 504 15.34 8.96 2.75
N LEU A 505 15.06 10.00 1.98
CA LEU A 505 15.78 11.28 1.99
C LEU A 505 14.83 12.36 2.52
N LEU A 506 14.94 12.65 3.82
CA LEU A 506 14.09 13.64 4.47
C LEU A 506 14.74 15.02 4.39
N ASN A 507 13.95 16.07 4.13
CA ASN A 507 14.42 17.47 4.13
C ASN A 507 15.49 17.81 3.06
N LEU A 508 15.23 17.43 1.80
CA LEU A 508 15.99 17.95 0.66
C LEU A 508 15.74 19.46 0.49
N THR A 509 16.80 20.27 0.55
CA THR A 509 16.68 21.74 0.56
C THR A 509 16.82 22.43 -0.81
N ARG A 510 17.06 21.69 -1.90
CA ARG A 510 17.21 22.28 -3.24
C ARG A 510 16.37 21.59 -4.31
N ASN A 511 16.55 20.29 -4.52
CA ASN A 511 15.97 19.54 -5.64
C ASN A 511 15.86 18.04 -5.33
N LEU A 512 14.92 17.35 -5.99
CA LEU A 512 14.93 15.89 -6.09
C LEU A 512 16.22 15.41 -6.75
N ILE A 513 16.72 14.26 -6.30
CA ILE A 513 17.87 13.60 -6.92
C ILE A 513 17.36 12.81 -8.13
N LEU A 514 17.89 13.10 -9.31
CA LEU A 514 17.52 12.41 -10.56
C LEU A 514 18.76 11.80 -11.25
N PRO A 515 18.64 10.65 -11.93
CA PRO A 515 17.44 9.79 -12.01
C PRO A 515 17.06 9.24 -10.63
N ASP A 516 15.76 9.05 -10.39
CA ASP A 516 15.18 8.67 -9.10
C ASP A 516 15.44 7.20 -8.69
N TYR A 517 16.05 6.44 -9.59
CA TYR A 517 16.32 5.01 -9.41
C TYR A 517 17.55 4.51 -10.17
N ALA A 518 18.08 3.36 -9.76
CA ALA A 518 19.25 2.70 -10.36
C ALA A 518 19.20 1.16 -10.34
N GLY A 519 19.98 0.52 -11.22
CA GLY A 519 20.12 -0.94 -11.33
C GLY A 519 19.06 -1.66 -12.16
N TYR A 520 18.22 -0.94 -12.91
CA TYR A 520 17.04 -1.48 -13.61
C TYR A 520 17.42 -2.11 -14.97
N PRO A 521 17.46 -3.46 -15.12
CA PRO A 521 18.01 -4.13 -16.30
C PRO A 521 17.24 -3.80 -17.59
N ASN A 522 17.92 -3.68 -18.74
CA ASN A 522 17.28 -3.31 -20.02
C ASN A 522 16.64 -1.90 -20.02
N THR A 523 17.20 -0.98 -19.22
CA THR A 523 16.90 0.46 -19.27
C THR A 523 18.20 1.27 -19.30
N PRO A 524 18.16 2.58 -19.61
CA PRO A 524 19.31 3.47 -19.41
C PRO A 524 19.80 3.56 -17.95
N ALA A 525 19.01 3.10 -16.98
CA ALA A 525 19.36 3.02 -15.56
C ALA A 525 19.82 1.61 -15.14
N ALA A 526 20.26 0.76 -16.08
CA ALA A 526 20.70 -0.61 -15.78
C ALA A 526 22.01 -0.69 -14.98
N SER A 527 22.88 0.31 -15.11
CA SER A 527 24.11 0.38 -14.30
C SER A 527 23.76 0.43 -12.82
N LEU A 528 24.61 -0.19 -12.00
CA LEU A 528 24.52 -0.12 -10.55
C LEU A 528 25.04 1.21 -9.97
N VAL A 529 25.25 2.23 -10.82
CA VAL A 529 25.59 3.60 -10.43
C VAL A 529 24.38 4.52 -10.69
N PRO A 530 24.00 5.39 -9.75
CA PRO A 530 24.63 5.61 -8.44
C PRO A 530 24.38 4.46 -7.44
N THR A 531 25.34 4.29 -6.51
CA THR A 531 25.16 3.49 -5.29
C THR A 531 24.35 4.27 -4.25
N ASN A 532 23.81 3.61 -3.23
CA ASN A 532 23.11 4.29 -2.14
C ASN A 532 24.05 5.26 -1.41
N ALA A 533 25.33 4.92 -1.24
CA ALA A 533 26.33 5.83 -0.71
C ALA A 533 26.49 7.13 -1.54
N ASP A 534 26.44 7.03 -2.87
CA ASP A 534 26.57 8.22 -3.74
C ASP A 534 25.33 9.12 -3.58
N VAL A 535 24.14 8.52 -3.47
CA VAL A 535 22.88 9.22 -3.24
C VAL A 535 22.85 9.86 -1.86
N ALA A 536 23.34 9.18 -0.83
CA ALA A 536 23.47 9.70 0.52
C ALA A 536 24.35 10.95 0.55
N ASP A 537 25.50 10.94 -0.16
CA ASP A 537 26.36 12.11 -0.29
C ASP A 537 25.64 13.30 -0.96
N LEU A 538 24.84 13.04 -1.99
CA LEU A 538 24.02 14.07 -2.65
C LEU A 538 22.92 14.60 -1.72
N GLY A 539 22.30 13.73 -0.90
CA GLY A 539 21.31 14.09 0.11
C GLY A 539 21.91 14.96 1.22
N HIS A 540 23.05 14.56 1.79
CA HIS A 540 23.75 15.32 2.83
C HIS A 540 24.23 16.69 2.34
N GLN A 541 24.67 16.79 1.08
CA GLN A 541 24.98 18.09 0.45
C GLN A 541 23.75 19.03 0.38
N GLN A 542 22.54 18.47 0.46
CA GLN A 542 21.26 19.19 0.56
C GLN A 542 20.70 19.22 1.99
N GLN A 543 21.48 18.89 3.01
CA GLN A 543 21.06 18.84 4.42
C GLN A 543 19.96 17.80 4.72
N ALA A 544 19.76 16.82 3.84
CA ALA A 544 18.81 15.77 4.09
C ALA A 544 19.26 14.86 5.24
N LEU A 545 18.31 14.28 5.97
CA LEU A 545 18.56 13.07 6.74
C LEU A 545 18.40 11.88 5.81
N VAL A 546 19.38 10.99 5.82
CA VAL A 546 19.40 9.78 4.99
C VAL A 546 19.09 8.59 5.88
N GLY A 547 18.05 7.84 5.54
CA GLY A 547 17.74 6.59 6.23
C GLY A 547 17.52 5.43 5.28
N TYR A 548 17.67 4.22 5.81
CA TYR A 548 17.26 3.00 5.11
C TYR A 548 15.81 2.68 5.44
N VAL A 549 15.01 2.49 4.38
CA VAL A 549 13.57 2.27 4.46
C VAL A 549 13.22 0.82 4.16
N HIS A 550 12.21 0.29 4.89
CA HIS A 550 11.73 -1.11 4.83
C HIS A 550 12.80 -2.16 4.43
N PRO A 551 13.91 -2.27 5.21
CA PRO A 551 15.11 -2.88 4.66
C PRO A 551 15.08 -4.41 4.56
N PHE A 552 14.35 -5.12 5.44
CA PHE A 552 14.42 -6.58 5.52
C PHE A 552 13.10 -7.27 5.94
N ASP A 553 12.49 -8.04 5.02
CA ASP A 553 11.38 -8.95 5.32
C ASP A 553 11.82 -10.26 6.01
N VAL A 554 13.11 -10.60 5.85
CA VAL A 554 13.74 -11.76 6.47
C VAL A 554 15.16 -11.38 6.88
N THR A 555 15.66 -11.94 7.99
CA THR A 555 17.03 -11.69 8.45
C THR A 555 18.04 -12.24 7.44
N PRO A 556 18.87 -11.40 6.79
CA PRO A 556 19.88 -11.89 5.88
C PRO A 556 20.89 -12.82 6.56
N ASP A 557 21.34 -13.87 5.89
CA ASP A 557 22.33 -14.82 6.36
C ASP A 557 23.46 -14.95 5.33
N PRO A 558 24.53 -14.13 5.42
CA PRO A 558 25.66 -14.17 4.49
C PRO A 558 26.37 -15.52 4.37
N SER A 559 26.14 -16.44 5.32
CA SER A 559 26.70 -17.79 5.26
C SER A 559 25.91 -18.71 4.32
N LYS A 560 24.62 -18.43 4.11
CA LYS A 560 23.70 -19.24 3.29
C LYS A 560 23.26 -18.54 2.01
N ASP A 561 23.07 -17.24 2.06
CA ASP A 561 22.53 -16.47 0.95
C ASP A 561 23.58 -16.36 -0.16
N GLU A 562 23.24 -16.91 -1.33
CA GLU A 562 24.15 -16.94 -2.49
C GLU A 562 24.44 -15.54 -3.03
N SER A 563 23.48 -14.62 -2.89
CA SER A 563 23.62 -13.22 -3.25
C SER A 563 22.92 -12.34 -2.22
N LEU A 564 23.60 -11.28 -1.79
CA LEU A 564 23.03 -10.19 -1.01
C LEU A 564 23.15 -8.92 -1.83
N THR A 565 22.03 -8.24 -2.03
CA THR A 565 21.88 -7.03 -2.86
C THR A 565 21.28 -5.91 -2.00
N ASN A 566 22.00 -5.55 -0.95
CA ASN A 566 21.65 -4.46 -0.04
C ASN A 566 22.95 -3.85 0.53
N GLU A 567 23.07 -2.52 0.41
CA GLU A 567 24.28 -1.75 0.71
C GLU A 567 24.32 -1.20 2.14
N LEU A 568 23.31 -1.45 2.99
CA LEU A 568 23.23 -0.90 4.36
C LEU A 568 24.53 -1.04 5.17
N PRO A 569 25.21 -2.22 5.24
CA PRO A 569 26.46 -2.32 5.99
C PRO A 569 27.58 -1.42 5.43
N VAL A 570 27.62 -1.24 4.11
CA VAL A 570 28.61 -0.38 3.46
C VAL A 570 28.37 1.07 3.85
N ASP A 571 27.12 1.51 3.75
CA ASP A 571 26.72 2.88 4.02
C ASP A 571 26.89 3.25 5.50
N VAL A 572 26.59 2.34 6.42
CA VAL A 572 26.84 2.53 7.86
C VAL A 572 28.34 2.65 8.13
N ALA A 573 29.17 1.79 7.56
CA ALA A 573 30.62 1.85 7.73
C ALA A 573 31.25 3.13 7.15
N LEU A 574 30.59 3.75 6.16
CA LEU A 574 31.03 4.98 5.50
C LEU A 574 30.35 6.24 6.04
N ASP A 575 29.65 6.15 7.18
CA ASP A 575 28.99 7.27 7.87
C ASP A 575 27.94 7.97 6.99
N LYS A 576 27.12 7.19 6.27
CA LYS A 576 26.10 7.68 5.34
C LYS A 576 24.68 7.64 5.87
N VAL A 577 24.44 6.95 6.98
CA VAL A 577 23.09 6.66 7.49
C VAL A 577 22.82 7.45 8.78
N ASP A 578 21.78 8.29 8.76
CA ASP A 578 21.33 9.11 9.89
C ASP A 578 20.23 8.45 10.73
N TYR A 579 19.44 7.56 10.14
CA TYR A 579 18.37 6.81 10.81
C TYR A 579 18.09 5.48 10.11
N ILE A 580 17.38 4.57 10.77
CA ILE A 580 16.88 3.34 10.16
C ILE A 580 15.40 3.17 10.49
N GLU A 581 14.60 2.79 9.50
CA GLU A 581 13.24 2.30 9.74
C GLU A 581 13.29 0.93 10.39
N VAL A 582 13.40 0.91 11.72
CA VAL A 582 13.35 -0.34 12.50
C VAL A 582 11.96 -0.98 12.42
N LEU A 583 10.95 -0.14 12.18
CA LEU A 583 9.56 -0.52 12.10
C LEU A 583 8.98 0.11 10.82
N GLY A 584 8.47 -0.71 9.90
CA GLY A 584 7.88 -0.21 8.66
C GLY A 584 7.12 -1.26 7.87
N PHE A 585 7.14 -1.20 6.53
CA PHE A 585 6.47 -2.22 5.71
C PHE A 585 7.04 -3.62 5.93
N SER A 586 8.36 -3.70 6.10
CA SER A 586 9.07 -4.96 6.30
C SER A 586 8.92 -5.55 7.70
N ASP A 587 9.44 -6.77 7.89
CA ASP A 587 9.43 -7.44 9.18
C ASP A 587 10.28 -6.71 10.22
N HIS A 588 9.61 -6.23 11.27
CA HIS A 588 10.20 -5.40 12.32
C HIS A 588 11.28 -6.14 13.13
N LYS A 589 11.13 -7.46 13.31
CA LYS A 589 12.07 -8.27 14.10
C LYS A 589 13.33 -8.59 13.33
N SER A 590 13.19 -8.95 12.05
CA SER A 590 14.30 -9.18 11.13
C SER A 590 15.16 -7.93 10.98
N THR A 591 14.51 -6.77 10.83
CA THR A 591 15.22 -5.49 10.79
C THR A 591 15.90 -5.16 12.11
N ALA A 592 15.22 -5.37 13.25
CA ALA A 592 15.82 -5.16 14.57
C ALA A 592 17.05 -6.05 14.82
N ASP A 593 17.04 -7.30 14.35
CA ASP A 593 18.18 -8.23 14.48
C ASP A 593 19.44 -7.68 13.79
N ILE A 594 19.30 -7.12 12.59
CA ILE A 594 20.42 -6.49 11.86
C ILE A 594 20.85 -5.18 12.53
N TRP A 595 19.88 -4.37 12.94
CA TRP A 595 20.14 -3.13 13.66
C TRP A 595 20.93 -3.37 14.95
N TYR A 596 20.57 -4.38 15.74
CA TYR A 596 21.28 -4.74 16.97
C TYR A 596 22.73 -5.13 16.74
N ARG A 597 23.03 -5.85 15.65
CA ARG A 597 24.42 -6.18 15.26
C ARG A 597 25.22 -4.93 14.93
N LEU A 598 24.62 -3.95 14.26
CA LEU A 598 25.29 -2.67 13.99
C LEU A 598 25.52 -1.88 15.29
N LEU A 599 24.51 -1.79 16.17
CA LEU A 599 24.65 -1.13 17.46
C LEU A 599 25.73 -1.77 18.35
N ASN A 600 25.84 -3.10 18.34
CA ASN A 600 26.88 -3.84 19.07
C ASN A 600 28.30 -3.43 18.62
N LEU A 601 28.45 -3.02 17.36
CA LEU A 601 29.69 -2.53 16.79
C LEU A 601 29.94 -1.03 17.05
N GLY A 602 29.09 -0.39 17.87
CA GLY A 602 29.26 0.99 18.30
C GLY A 602 28.72 2.03 17.32
N PHE A 603 28.03 1.62 16.26
CA PHE A 603 27.35 2.55 15.38
C PHE A 603 26.14 3.17 16.11
N HIS A 604 25.98 4.48 15.98
CA HIS A 604 24.86 5.22 16.56
C HIS A 604 23.77 5.37 15.50
N LEU A 605 22.75 4.53 15.57
CA LEU A 605 21.68 4.47 14.57
C LEU A 605 20.32 4.69 15.24
N PRO A 606 19.76 5.90 15.17
CA PRO A 606 18.40 6.20 15.63
C PRO A 606 17.33 5.32 14.99
N ALA A 607 16.35 4.93 15.81
CA ALA A 607 15.14 4.27 15.32
C ALA A 607 14.16 5.29 14.74
N ALA A 608 13.73 5.05 13.50
CA ALA A 608 12.61 5.70 12.84
C ALA A 608 11.56 4.66 12.44
N ALA A 609 10.41 5.15 11.98
CA ALA A 609 9.36 4.31 11.43
C ALA A 609 8.61 5.02 10.32
N GLY A 610 8.27 4.24 9.30
CA GLY A 610 7.58 4.68 8.10
C GLY A 610 6.59 3.64 7.64
N THR A 611 5.38 4.05 7.27
CA THR A 611 4.32 3.07 6.92
C THR A 611 4.56 2.40 5.58
N ASP A 612 5.21 3.09 4.64
CA ASP A 612 5.09 2.80 3.21
C ASP A 612 3.61 2.82 2.79
N ALA A 613 2.89 3.85 3.26
CA ALA A 613 1.46 3.96 3.01
C ALA A 613 1.21 4.50 1.61
N MET A 614 0.65 3.70 0.71
CA MET A 614 0.07 4.21 -0.54
C MET A 614 -1.31 4.82 -0.25
N ALA A 615 -1.34 6.11 0.10
CA ALA A 615 -2.51 6.83 0.62
C ALA A 615 -3.71 6.86 -0.36
N ASN A 616 -3.48 6.60 -1.64
CA ASN A 616 -4.51 6.55 -2.68
C ASN A 616 -5.00 5.14 -3.03
N PHE A 617 -4.58 4.11 -2.29
CA PHE A 617 -5.06 2.74 -2.44
C PHE A 617 -6.40 2.56 -1.70
N ALA A 618 -7.30 1.76 -2.27
CA ALA A 618 -8.50 1.30 -1.58
C ALA A 618 -8.20 0.14 -0.63
N SER A 619 -7.17 -0.67 -0.90
CA SER A 619 -6.77 -1.73 0.02
C SER A 619 -5.25 -1.93 0.05
N LEU A 620 -4.66 -1.78 1.24
CA LEU A 620 -3.27 -2.11 1.57
C LEU A 620 -3.12 -2.29 3.08
N ARG A 621 -1.93 -2.68 3.53
CA ARG A 621 -1.52 -2.74 4.94
C ARG A 621 -1.54 -1.35 5.59
N GLY A 622 -2.60 -1.05 6.35
CA GLY A 622 -2.71 0.08 7.26
C GLY A 622 -2.99 1.47 6.67
N PRO A 623 -3.48 2.42 7.50
CA PRO A 623 -3.59 3.82 7.14
C PRO A 623 -2.24 4.56 7.20
N VAL A 624 -2.21 5.77 6.64
CA VAL A 624 -1.12 6.74 6.87
C VAL A 624 -0.84 6.91 8.36
N GLY A 625 0.43 6.80 8.75
CA GLY A 625 0.85 6.85 10.14
C GLY A 625 0.58 5.57 10.93
N LEU A 626 0.22 4.44 10.33
CA LEU A 626 0.19 3.18 11.07
C LEU A 626 1.53 2.95 11.76
N ASN A 627 2.63 3.01 11.00
CA ASN A 627 3.98 2.94 11.52
C ASN A 627 4.48 4.38 11.70
N ARG A 628 4.76 4.78 12.95
CA ARG A 628 5.15 6.16 13.24
C ARG A 628 6.26 6.26 14.26
N VAL A 629 7.08 7.29 14.10
CA VAL A 629 8.07 7.72 15.08
C VAL A 629 7.51 8.84 15.93
N TYR A 630 7.71 8.76 17.23
CA TYR A 630 7.51 9.87 18.15
C TYR A 630 8.86 10.46 18.53
N ALA A 631 9.05 11.75 18.27
CA ALA A 631 10.26 12.48 18.67
C ALA A 631 9.96 13.41 19.85
N ASP A 632 10.85 13.43 20.84
CA ASP A 632 10.77 14.35 21.97
C ASP A 632 11.29 15.73 21.54
N VAL A 633 10.40 16.71 21.46
CA VAL A 633 10.73 18.07 21.01
C VAL A 633 10.38 19.08 22.11
N PRO A 634 11.02 20.27 22.12
CA PRO A 634 10.65 21.34 23.04
C PRO A 634 9.15 21.69 22.94
N SER A 635 8.55 22.04 24.07
CA SER A 635 7.17 22.57 24.08
C SER A 635 7.06 23.81 23.20
N GLY A 636 6.02 23.87 22.36
CA GLY A 636 5.81 24.97 21.43
C GLY A 636 5.01 24.56 20.19
N PRO A 637 4.84 25.48 19.22
CA PRO A 637 4.21 25.19 17.94
C PRO A 637 4.86 23.99 17.23
N LEU A 638 4.11 23.35 16.33
CA LEU A 638 4.65 22.28 15.49
C LEU A 638 5.65 22.87 14.49
N ASP A 639 6.86 22.31 14.47
CA ASP A 639 7.96 22.73 13.61
C ASP A 639 8.81 21.51 13.21
N ILE A 640 9.18 21.42 11.94
CA ILE A 640 9.93 20.30 11.38
C ILE A 640 11.40 20.28 11.87
N THR A 641 11.99 21.44 12.14
CA THR A 641 13.40 21.59 12.49
C THR A 641 13.77 20.91 13.82
N PRO A 642 13.09 21.19 14.96
CA PRO A 642 13.38 20.48 16.20
C PRO A 642 13.02 19.00 16.12
N TRP A 643 12.03 18.63 15.30
CA TRP A 643 11.64 17.24 15.09
C TRP A 643 12.73 16.42 14.38
N LEU A 644 13.24 16.89 13.23
CA LEU A 644 14.36 16.27 12.50
C LEU A 644 15.61 16.18 13.37
N ARG A 645 15.89 17.22 14.18
CA ARG A 645 17.03 17.21 15.11
C ARG A 645 16.87 16.13 16.18
N SER A 646 15.68 15.94 16.73
CA SER A 646 15.40 14.90 17.72
C SER A 646 15.44 13.50 17.10
N LEU A 647 14.95 13.35 15.86
CA LEU A 647 15.09 12.12 15.08
C LEU A 647 16.57 11.73 14.91
N LYS A 648 17.39 12.63 14.34
CA LYS A 648 18.84 12.40 14.16
C LYS A 648 19.57 12.15 15.48
N ALA A 649 19.11 12.77 16.57
CA ALA A 649 19.70 12.57 17.89
C ALA A 649 19.29 11.25 18.56
N GLY A 650 18.33 10.49 18.01
CA GLY A 650 17.80 9.28 18.65
C GLY A 650 16.91 9.55 19.85
N ARG A 651 16.38 10.76 20.01
CA ARG A 651 15.36 11.09 21.04
C ARG A 651 13.98 10.65 20.59
N THR A 652 13.86 9.36 20.28
CA THR A 652 12.69 8.79 19.62
C THR A 652 12.25 7.47 20.25
N PHE A 653 10.96 7.16 20.06
CA PHE A 653 10.48 5.78 20.02
C PHE A 653 9.65 5.59 18.76
N VAL A 654 9.55 4.34 18.30
CA VAL A 654 8.80 3.97 17.11
C VAL A 654 7.72 2.96 17.48
N THR A 655 6.58 3.02 16.80
CA THR A 655 5.41 2.20 17.15
C THR A 655 4.44 2.03 15.99
N ASN A 656 3.70 0.92 16.00
CA ASN A 656 2.47 0.72 15.24
C ASN A 656 1.21 0.64 16.12
N GLY A 657 1.32 0.96 17.42
CA GLY A 657 0.23 0.89 18.37
C GLY A 657 0.67 1.22 19.80
N PRO A 658 1.55 0.42 20.42
CA PRO A 658 2.00 0.65 21.80
C PRO A 658 2.83 1.93 21.97
N LEU A 659 2.40 2.82 22.85
CA LEU A 659 3.17 3.99 23.27
C LEU A 659 4.14 3.59 24.38
N LEU A 660 5.40 4.03 24.26
CA LEU A 660 6.49 3.67 25.16
C LEU A 660 7.19 4.89 25.76
N GLY A 661 7.80 4.69 26.92
CA GLY A 661 8.89 5.55 27.36
C GLY A 661 9.86 4.82 28.26
N PHE A 662 11.14 5.17 28.15
CA PHE A 662 12.24 4.52 28.86
C PHE A 662 13.28 5.55 29.27
N THR A 663 13.75 5.46 30.51
CA THR A 663 14.94 6.19 30.96
C THR A 663 15.89 5.27 31.71
N LEU A 664 17.19 5.56 31.60
CA LEU A 664 18.25 4.87 32.31
C LEU A 664 19.17 5.90 32.97
N ASP A 665 19.23 5.88 34.29
CA ASP A 665 19.91 6.87 35.13
C ASP A 665 19.60 8.32 34.71
N ARG A 666 18.31 8.61 34.46
CA ARG A 666 17.78 9.91 33.99
C ARG A 666 18.14 10.29 32.55
N HIS A 667 18.85 9.43 31.82
CA HIS A 667 19.11 9.60 30.39
C HIS A 667 18.01 8.95 29.57
N GLN A 668 17.81 9.44 28.35
CA GLN A 668 16.82 8.94 27.40
C GLN A 668 17.47 8.45 26.10
N GLY A 669 16.66 7.96 25.17
CA GLY A 669 17.14 7.51 23.86
C GLY A 669 18.04 8.56 23.20
N GLY A 670 19.15 8.09 22.61
CA GLY A 670 20.15 8.95 21.98
C GLY A 670 21.26 9.45 22.91
N ASP A 671 21.01 9.49 24.22
CA ASP A 671 22.02 9.94 25.19
C ASP A 671 23.12 8.88 25.39
N ALA A 672 24.28 9.32 25.88
CA ALA A 672 25.41 8.46 26.22
C ALA A 672 25.77 8.58 27.71
N ILE A 673 25.78 7.44 28.41
CA ILE A 673 26.19 7.32 29.81
C ILE A 673 27.66 6.91 29.86
N LYS A 674 28.48 7.67 30.58
CA LYS A 674 29.90 7.34 30.81
C LYS A 674 30.10 6.83 32.23
N LEU A 675 30.67 5.64 32.36
CA LEU A 675 30.88 4.95 33.63
C LEU A 675 32.36 4.63 33.85
N PRO A 676 32.86 4.73 35.09
CA PRO A 676 34.17 4.18 35.48
C PRO A 676 34.25 2.67 35.24
N ALA A 677 35.46 2.11 35.27
CA ALA A 677 35.65 0.66 35.21
C ALA A 677 34.96 -0.03 36.40
N GLY A 678 34.28 -1.16 36.14
CA GLY A 678 33.60 -1.95 37.17
C GLY A 678 32.13 -2.22 36.83
N GLU A 679 31.40 -2.77 37.81
CA GLU A 679 29.98 -3.05 37.72
C GLU A 679 29.17 -1.94 38.40
N HIS A 680 28.15 -1.45 37.72
CA HIS A 680 27.30 -0.35 38.15
C HIS A 680 25.83 -0.77 38.15
N GLN A 681 25.05 -0.29 39.12
CA GLN A 681 23.61 -0.50 39.16
C GLN A 681 22.91 0.78 38.71
N LEU A 682 22.43 0.79 37.47
CA LEU A 682 21.71 1.95 36.93
C LEU A 682 20.22 1.82 37.17
N LYS A 683 19.58 2.90 37.63
CA LYS A 683 18.12 2.94 37.82
C LYS A 683 17.43 3.12 36.49
N PHE A 684 16.37 2.39 36.21
CA PHE A 684 15.54 2.60 35.03
C PHE A 684 14.09 2.90 35.40
N THR A 685 13.40 3.61 34.50
CA THR A 685 11.94 3.69 34.47
C THR A 685 11.44 3.30 33.09
N ALA A 686 10.31 2.62 33.04
CA ALA A 686 9.65 2.18 31.82
C ALA A 686 8.13 2.34 31.97
N TRP A 687 7.46 2.80 30.92
CA TRP A 687 6.00 2.82 30.87
C TRP A 687 5.50 2.40 29.48
N LEU A 688 4.29 1.86 29.45
CA LEU A 688 3.60 1.41 28.24
C LEU A 688 2.11 1.75 28.29
N ARG A 689 1.54 2.19 27.17
CA ARG A 689 0.08 2.28 26.94
C ARG A 689 -0.24 1.72 25.55
N SER A 690 -1.27 0.89 25.43
CA SER A 690 -1.67 0.27 24.16
C SER A 690 -3.19 0.13 24.09
N MET A 691 -3.72 0.12 22.87
CA MET A 691 -5.14 -0.23 22.61
C MET A 691 -5.34 -1.73 22.41
N ALA A 692 -4.29 -2.42 21.97
CA ALA A 692 -4.26 -3.87 21.80
C ALA A 692 -3.45 -4.52 22.94
N PRO A 693 -3.80 -5.74 23.38
CA PRO A 693 -3.01 -6.48 24.35
C PRO A 693 -1.64 -6.88 23.77
N LEU A 694 -0.63 -7.03 24.64
CA LEU A 694 0.74 -7.39 24.26
C LEU A 694 1.23 -8.61 25.03
N ASP A 695 2.16 -9.35 24.44
CA ASP A 695 2.73 -10.56 25.08
C ASP A 695 4.05 -10.24 25.78
N HIS A 696 4.81 -9.28 25.24
CA HIS A 696 6.18 -8.99 25.69
C HIS A 696 6.40 -7.51 25.95
N LEU A 697 7.07 -7.21 27.07
CA LEU A 697 7.66 -5.91 27.39
C LEU A 697 9.05 -6.15 27.99
N GLU A 698 10.09 -5.64 27.34
CA GLU A 698 11.46 -6.09 27.58
C GLU A 698 12.43 -4.91 27.59
N VAL A 699 13.30 -4.86 28.59
CA VAL A 699 14.54 -4.09 28.48
C VAL A 699 15.58 -4.97 27.79
N VAL A 700 16.05 -4.51 26.63
CA VAL A 700 17.05 -5.19 25.82
C VAL A 700 18.37 -4.43 25.94
N CYS A 701 19.46 -5.12 26.24
CA CYS A 701 20.81 -4.56 26.19
C CYS A 701 21.72 -5.45 25.35
N ASN A 702 22.47 -4.86 24.43
CA ASN A 702 23.41 -5.56 23.54
C ASN A 702 22.78 -6.78 22.82
N GLY A 703 21.54 -6.61 22.34
CA GLY A 703 20.78 -7.63 21.62
C GLY A 703 20.22 -8.77 22.49
N ARG A 704 20.29 -8.67 23.82
CA ARG A 704 19.76 -9.67 24.75
C ARG A 704 18.73 -9.06 25.69
N VAL A 705 17.71 -9.83 26.04
CA VAL A 705 16.73 -9.44 27.07
C VAL A 705 17.46 -9.36 28.41
N ALA A 706 17.75 -8.15 28.86
CA ALA A 706 18.37 -7.88 30.15
C ALA A 706 17.34 -8.05 31.27
N ARG A 707 16.09 -7.66 31.02
CA ARG A 707 15.00 -7.82 31.97
C ARG A 707 13.63 -7.86 31.28
N PRO A 708 12.84 -8.95 31.43
CA PRO A 708 11.42 -8.91 31.11
C PRO A 708 10.66 -8.09 32.16
N LEU A 709 9.67 -7.32 31.71
CA LEU A 709 8.83 -6.48 32.57
C LEU A 709 7.40 -6.99 32.56
N SER A 710 6.75 -6.94 33.73
CA SER A 710 5.36 -7.36 33.86
C SER A 710 4.40 -6.30 33.32
N LEU A 711 3.46 -6.75 32.48
CA LEU A 711 2.29 -5.96 32.08
C LEU A 711 1.21 -6.07 33.15
N ARG A 712 0.38 -5.02 33.29
CA ARG A 712 -0.81 -5.04 34.16
C ARG A 712 -1.89 -5.97 33.59
N GLU A 713 -2.94 -6.19 34.39
CA GLU A 713 -4.15 -6.88 33.93
C GLU A 713 -4.68 -6.26 32.61
N GLY A 714 -5.08 -7.11 31.67
CA GLY A 714 -5.46 -6.70 30.31
C GLY A 714 -4.29 -6.53 29.34
N ARG A 715 -3.03 -6.64 29.80
CA ARG A 715 -1.81 -6.66 28.97
C ARG A 715 -1.61 -5.43 28.07
N ALA A 716 -2.23 -4.31 28.41
CA ALA A 716 -2.24 -3.08 27.60
C ALA A 716 -1.58 -1.88 28.29
N SER A 717 -1.02 -2.07 29.50
CA SER A 717 -0.33 -1.01 30.22
C SER A 717 0.75 -1.51 31.18
N ALA A 718 1.74 -0.65 31.45
CA ALA A 718 2.75 -0.84 32.48
C ALA A 718 3.30 0.50 32.98
N ASP A 719 3.68 0.56 34.26
CA ASP A 719 4.54 1.59 34.83
C ASP A 719 5.50 0.88 35.79
N VAL A 720 6.77 0.79 35.42
CA VAL A 720 7.78 -0.05 36.10
C VAL A 720 9.03 0.77 36.36
N SER A 721 9.63 0.56 37.53
CA SER A 721 10.98 1.07 37.84
C SER A 721 11.80 -0.05 38.45
N GLY A 722 13.12 0.04 38.30
CA GLY A 722 14.04 -0.94 38.83
C GLY A 722 15.49 -0.55 38.63
N THR A 723 16.38 -1.53 38.76
CA THR A 723 17.81 -1.38 38.45
C THR A 723 18.26 -2.42 37.42
N LEU A 724 19.34 -2.08 36.71
CA LEU A 724 20.02 -2.95 35.76
C LEU A 724 21.52 -2.99 36.11
N PRO A 725 22.12 -4.19 36.20
CA PRO A 725 23.57 -4.34 36.30
C PRO A 725 24.22 -3.99 34.96
N ILE A 726 25.20 -3.11 34.98
CA ILE A 726 25.97 -2.67 33.81
C ILE A 726 27.46 -2.84 34.11
N SER A 727 28.10 -3.74 33.39
CA SER A 727 29.53 -4.05 33.53
C SER A 727 30.31 -3.96 32.21
N GLN A 728 29.62 -3.69 31.10
CA GLN A 728 30.19 -3.63 29.75
C GLN A 728 29.62 -2.44 28.99
N SER A 729 30.42 -1.90 28.06
CA SER A 729 29.96 -0.90 27.09
C SER A 729 28.93 -1.50 26.14
N GLY A 730 28.12 -0.63 25.53
CA GLY A 730 27.11 -1.02 24.55
C GLY A 730 25.89 -0.12 24.61
N TRP A 731 24.70 -0.71 24.61
CA TRP A 731 23.44 0.03 24.56
C TRP A 731 22.31 -0.71 25.27
N CYS A 732 21.29 0.03 25.70
CA CYS A 732 20.04 -0.50 26.21
C CYS A 732 18.83 0.24 25.63
N LEU A 733 17.71 -0.45 25.41
CA LEU A 733 16.44 0.12 24.96
C LEU A 733 15.25 -0.63 25.57
N LEU A 734 14.05 -0.09 25.38
CA LEU A 734 12.79 -0.75 25.72
C LEU A 734 12.07 -1.20 24.43
N ARG A 735 11.59 -2.44 24.42
CA ARG A 735 10.81 -3.02 23.32
C ARG A 735 9.52 -3.66 23.85
N ALA A 736 8.44 -3.55 23.08
CA ALA A 736 7.19 -4.24 23.34
C ALA A 736 6.60 -4.83 22.06
N TRP A 737 5.99 -6.02 22.14
CA TRP A 737 5.43 -6.69 20.97
C TRP A 737 4.44 -7.81 21.33
N SER A 738 3.68 -8.29 20.33
CA SER A 738 2.81 -9.48 20.44
C SER A 738 3.23 -10.59 19.49
N ASP A 739 2.97 -11.83 19.87
CA ASP A 739 3.29 -13.04 19.11
C ASP A 739 2.48 -13.18 17.80
N LYS A 740 1.43 -12.36 17.63
CA LYS A 740 0.49 -12.41 16.51
C LYS A 740 -0.11 -11.04 16.20
N ALA A 741 -0.87 -10.97 15.11
CA ALA A 741 -1.74 -9.84 14.82
C ALA A 741 -2.80 -9.67 15.93
N GLU A 742 -3.07 -8.42 16.30
CA GLU A 742 -4.05 -8.07 17.33
C GLU A 742 -4.87 -6.85 16.87
N ASP A 743 -6.20 -7.00 16.79
CA ASP A 743 -7.11 -5.89 16.48
C ASP A 743 -7.02 -4.81 17.58
N PRO A 744 -7.14 -3.50 17.24
CA PRO A 744 -7.42 -2.93 15.92
C PRO A 744 -6.13 -2.50 15.17
N ILE A 745 -4.98 -3.13 15.44
CA ILE A 745 -3.71 -2.80 14.78
C ILE A 745 -3.63 -3.53 13.45
N PHE A 746 -3.68 -2.77 12.36
CA PHE A 746 -3.69 -3.24 10.97
C PHE A 746 -2.27 -3.61 10.47
N ASP A 747 -1.61 -4.48 11.22
CA ASP A 747 -0.24 -4.91 10.96
C ASP A 747 -0.04 -6.40 11.30
N ALA A 748 1.07 -6.99 10.85
CA ALA A 748 1.41 -8.39 11.11
C ALA A 748 1.45 -8.72 12.62
N TYR A 749 1.85 -7.77 13.44
CA TYR A 749 1.76 -7.81 14.90
C TYR A 749 2.05 -6.41 15.50
N PRO A 750 1.46 -6.06 16.65
CA PRO A 750 1.89 -4.89 17.42
C PRO A 750 3.38 -4.95 17.78
N TYR A 751 4.10 -3.86 17.54
CA TYR A 751 5.52 -3.70 17.83
C TYR A 751 5.85 -2.25 18.18
N ALA A 752 6.73 -2.05 19.15
CA ALA A 752 7.29 -0.75 19.47
C ALA A 752 8.69 -0.89 20.08
N THR A 753 9.56 0.07 19.82
CA THR A 753 10.88 0.15 20.43
C THR A 753 11.33 1.59 20.63
N THR A 754 12.05 1.87 21.72
CA THR A 754 12.77 3.14 21.85
C THR A 754 14.05 3.11 21.02
N SER A 755 14.56 4.29 20.66
CA SER A 755 15.97 4.42 20.30
C SER A 755 16.88 4.02 21.47
N PRO A 756 18.13 3.62 21.21
CA PRO A 756 19.03 3.11 22.26
C PRO A 756 19.58 4.23 23.14
N ILE A 757 19.80 3.91 24.42
CA ILE A 757 20.64 4.67 25.33
C ILE A 757 22.03 4.02 25.29
N TYR A 758 23.05 4.80 24.95
CA TYR A 758 24.41 4.29 24.78
C TYR A 758 25.17 4.33 26.10
N ILE A 759 26.04 3.34 26.31
CA ILE A 759 26.77 3.13 27.56
C ILE A 759 28.25 2.90 27.25
N ALA A 760 29.12 3.68 27.88
CA ALA A 760 30.57 3.51 27.79
C ALA A 760 31.15 3.24 29.18
N VAL A 761 31.65 2.02 29.40
CA VAL A 761 32.35 1.60 30.62
C VAL A 761 33.86 1.65 30.37
N ALA A 762 34.59 2.40 31.18
CA ALA A 762 36.04 2.56 31.01
C ALA A 762 36.77 1.20 31.10
N GLY A 763 37.62 0.91 30.11
CA GLY A 763 38.43 -0.32 30.06
C GLY A 763 37.68 -1.60 29.71
N ALA A 764 36.36 -1.55 29.46
CA ALA A 764 35.62 -2.71 28.97
C ALA A 764 35.97 -2.98 27.49
N PRO A 765 36.13 -4.26 27.08
CA PRO A 765 36.34 -4.60 25.68
C PRO A 765 35.16 -4.11 24.84
N SER A 766 35.47 -3.50 23.71
CA SER A 766 34.48 -2.96 22.78
C SER A 766 34.33 -3.87 21.57
N HIS A 767 33.08 -4.07 21.16
CA HIS A 767 32.64 -4.72 19.92
C HIS A 767 32.78 -6.25 19.87
N PRO A 768 31.66 -6.99 19.73
CA PRO A 768 31.71 -8.43 19.56
C PRO A 768 32.22 -8.78 18.16
N LYS A 769 33.41 -9.41 18.10
CA LYS A 769 34.05 -9.89 16.87
C LYS A 769 33.11 -10.61 15.89
N LYS A 770 32.18 -11.41 16.40
CA LYS A 770 31.21 -12.17 15.58
C LYS A 770 30.30 -11.29 14.73
N ASP A 771 29.89 -10.12 15.24
CA ASP A 771 29.03 -9.21 14.47
C ASP A 771 29.82 -8.51 13.36
N ALA A 772 31.09 -8.20 13.61
CA ALA A 772 31.98 -7.67 12.58
C ALA A 772 32.26 -8.72 11.48
N GLU A 773 32.52 -9.97 11.86
CA GLU A 773 32.68 -11.09 10.92
C GLU A 773 31.43 -11.31 10.06
N TYR A 774 30.24 -11.15 10.64
CA TYR A 774 28.97 -11.24 9.92
C TYR A 774 28.88 -10.18 8.79
N PHE A 775 29.19 -8.91 9.06
CA PHE A 775 29.16 -7.86 8.02
C PHE A 775 30.32 -7.96 7.03
N ILE A 776 31.47 -8.48 7.43
CA ILE A 776 32.55 -8.82 6.48
C ILE A 776 32.05 -9.86 5.48
N ALA A 777 31.42 -10.94 5.95
CA ALA A 777 30.86 -11.98 5.08
C ALA A 777 29.79 -11.41 4.15
N TRP A 778 28.91 -10.53 4.64
CA TRP A 778 27.93 -9.83 3.81
C TRP A 778 28.59 -9.04 2.69
N ILE A 779 29.56 -8.18 3.03
CA ILE A 779 30.24 -7.34 2.04
C ILE A 779 31.02 -8.19 1.03
N ASP A 780 31.57 -9.34 1.45
CA ASP A 780 32.22 -10.29 0.54
C ASP A 780 31.23 -10.90 -0.48
N ARG A 781 29.99 -11.20 -0.06
CA ARG A 781 28.92 -11.59 -0.99
C ARG A 781 28.55 -10.47 -1.95
N LEU A 782 28.38 -9.25 -1.43
CA LEU A 782 28.05 -8.06 -2.21
C LEU A 782 29.14 -7.76 -3.26
N ILE A 783 30.42 -7.82 -2.88
CA ILE A 783 31.55 -7.67 -3.81
C ILE A 783 31.48 -8.73 -4.91
N SER A 784 31.21 -9.98 -4.56
CA SER A 784 31.17 -11.09 -5.51
C SER A 784 30.03 -10.93 -6.52
N SER A 785 28.82 -10.58 -6.05
CA SER A 785 27.66 -10.35 -6.92
C SER A 785 27.85 -9.11 -7.80
N THR A 786 28.39 -8.00 -7.25
CA THR A 786 28.70 -6.78 -8.00
C THR A 786 29.77 -7.03 -9.07
N GLN A 787 30.77 -7.87 -8.79
CA GLN A 787 31.77 -8.27 -9.79
C GLN A 787 31.16 -9.06 -10.96
N ALA A 788 30.14 -9.88 -10.69
CA ALA A 788 29.46 -10.69 -11.69
C ALA A 788 28.46 -9.90 -12.55
N ASN A 789 27.99 -8.74 -12.08
CA ASN A 789 27.08 -7.87 -12.83
C ASN A 789 27.72 -7.38 -14.15
N LYS A 790 26.92 -7.33 -15.22
CA LYS A 790 27.34 -6.99 -16.59
C LYS A 790 26.80 -5.65 -17.10
N ASP A 791 25.89 -5.01 -16.38
CA ASP A 791 25.10 -3.87 -16.84
C ASP A 791 25.80 -2.51 -16.62
N TRP A 792 27.12 -2.50 -16.48
CA TRP A 792 27.91 -1.28 -16.26
C TRP A 792 28.01 -0.41 -17.51
N ASN A 793 27.91 0.92 -17.37
CA ASN A 793 28.16 1.83 -18.50
C ASN A 793 29.65 1.89 -18.85
N THR A 794 30.51 1.88 -17.83
CA THR A 794 31.97 1.91 -18.02
C THR A 794 32.70 1.01 -17.02
N PRO A 795 33.93 0.54 -17.34
CA PRO A 795 34.78 -0.16 -16.37
C PRO A 795 35.12 0.71 -15.14
N ALA A 796 35.23 2.03 -15.31
CA ALA A 796 35.56 2.95 -14.22
C ALA A 796 34.43 3.05 -13.17
N GLU A 797 33.17 3.01 -13.60
CA GLU A 797 32.02 2.91 -12.69
C GLU A 797 32.14 1.66 -11.80
N LYS A 798 32.34 0.50 -12.43
CA LYS A 798 32.52 -0.78 -11.73
C LYS A 798 33.66 -0.71 -10.71
N ASP A 799 34.82 -0.21 -11.12
CA ASP A 799 36.00 -0.12 -10.25
C ASP A 799 35.77 0.83 -9.07
N SER A 800 35.04 1.94 -9.29
CA SER A 800 34.65 2.89 -8.25
C SER A 800 33.75 2.23 -7.20
N VAL A 801 32.70 1.52 -7.63
CA VAL A 801 31.81 0.78 -6.73
C VAL A 801 32.58 -0.26 -5.93
N LEU A 802 33.38 -1.11 -6.60
CA LEU A 802 34.17 -2.14 -5.91
C LEU A 802 35.18 -1.56 -4.91
N LYS A 803 35.75 -0.39 -5.20
CA LYS A 803 36.64 0.33 -4.25
C LYS A 803 35.86 0.78 -3.02
N LYS A 804 34.63 1.26 -3.19
CA LYS A 804 33.77 1.69 -2.08
C LYS A 804 33.42 0.51 -1.16
N LEU A 805 32.96 -0.61 -1.73
CA LEU A 805 32.67 -1.84 -0.99
C LEU A 805 33.88 -2.34 -0.19
N ARG A 806 35.07 -2.34 -0.81
CA ARG A 806 36.32 -2.74 -0.13
C ARG A 806 36.70 -1.80 1.01
N SER A 807 36.46 -0.50 0.87
CA SER A 807 36.71 0.48 1.94
C SER A 807 35.84 0.21 3.17
N ALA A 808 34.53 -0.03 2.97
CA ALA A 808 33.64 -0.40 4.06
C ALA A 808 34.05 -1.71 4.74
N ARG A 809 34.46 -2.71 3.97
CA ARG A 809 34.97 -3.98 4.50
C ARG A 809 36.16 -3.79 5.46
N VAL A 810 37.03 -2.82 5.20
CA VAL A 810 38.19 -2.51 6.06
C VAL A 810 37.74 -2.02 7.44
N VAL A 811 36.67 -1.22 7.52
CA VAL A 811 36.12 -0.73 8.79
C VAL A 811 35.70 -1.90 9.68
N TYR A 812 34.91 -2.84 9.14
CA TYR A 812 34.52 -4.03 9.90
C TYR A 812 35.71 -4.93 10.25
N ALA A 813 36.70 -5.05 9.36
CA ALA A 813 37.93 -5.81 9.66
C ALA A 813 38.77 -5.17 10.79
N GLN A 814 38.67 -3.86 11.01
CA GLN A 814 39.26 -3.19 12.17
C GLN A 814 38.46 -3.46 13.44
N LEU A 815 37.13 -3.42 13.36
CA LEU A 815 36.23 -3.74 14.49
C LEU A 815 36.29 -5.21 14.92
N ALA A 816 36.78 -6.11 14.06
CA ALA A 816 36.97 -7.54 14.36
C ALA A 816 38.29 -7.87 15.06
N LYS A 817 39.21 -6.90 15.18
CA LYS A 817 40.52 -7.04 15.85
C LYS A 817 40.40 -6.61 17.30
#